data_AF-A0A9N9SXG7-F1
#
_entry.id   AF-A0A9N9SXG7-F1
#
_cell.length_a   1.000
_cell.length_b   1.000
_cell.length_c   1.000
_cell.angle_alpha   90.00
_cell.angle_beta   90.00
_cell.angle_gamma   90.00
#
_symmetry.space_group_name_H-M   'P 1'
#
loop_
_entity.id
_entity.type
_entity.pdbx_description
1 polymer ?
#
loop_
_entity_poly.entity_id
_entity_poly.type
_entity_poly.pdbx_seq_one_letter_code
_entity_poly.pdbx_strand_id
1 'polypeptide(L)'
;MGGKYTKLDPMEVEVPEIDALLNRDSYLRPYEREIRRRYACFKDIEDNIEQNGGGLDKFTQGYKYYGINIQQDNTIICREWAPGAQQLFLTGDFNGWNRDSHPYKKLEYGKWELILPPNQDGSPAIQHLSELKVVVQTWEGHKVDRLSPYATYVVEPPKHEGTIYKQKFWNPPQTQRYIFRHKKVPRPKSLRIYECHVGIATQEAKVGTYDNFTDNVLPRIVKQGYNCIQLMAIMEHAYYASFGYQVTSFYAASSRYGNPEELKRLVDRAHELGLMVLLDLVHSHASKNVMDGLNQFDGTDSCFFHSGPRGEHSLWDSRLFNYSEFEVLRFLLSNIRWYMEEYRFDGFRFDGVTSMLYHSRGIGQGFGGHYDDYFSLGVDTEGLVYLMMANHMIHKLHSDAVTIAEDVSGMPGTCRPVTEGCMGFDYRLAMAIPDKWIQLLKHKSDDSWDIGNIIHTLTNRRWMEGNVAYAESHDQALVGDKTIAFWLMDKEMYTHMSTLSDQSLIIDRGIALHKLIRYITHGLGGEAYLNFIGNEFGHPEWLDFPRAGNNSSYHYARRQWNLVDDEMLKYKFLNNWDAAMNHTENKYGWLAAHPAYVSTKHQDDKVVVFERAGLVFVFNFHPTKSFADYRIGVEVEGNYKIVLSSDDKAFGGFDRIDKSVTFVTTPEGFAGRRNYVQVYIPSRTCITLAKE
;
A
#
# COMPACT_ATOMS: atom_id res chain seq x y z
N MET A 1 -11.34 -8.01 -26.14
CA MET A 1 -10.90 -6.64 -26.51
C MET A 1 -10.74 -6.57 -28.01
N GLY A 2 -11.62 -5.87 -28.73
CA GLY A 2 -11.52 -5.68 -30.17
C GLY A 2 -12.33 -4.45 -30.56
N GLY A 3 -11.66 -3.45 -31.13
CA GLY A 3 -12.24 -2.13 -31.37
C GLY A 3 -11.62 -1.46 -32.60
N LYS A 4 -11.68 -0.14 -32.65
CA LYS A 4 -11.19 0.67 -33.77
C LYS A 4 -9.67 0.62 -33.86
N TYR A 5 -8.96 0.82 -32.74
CA TYR A 5 -7.51 0.94 -32.71
C TYR A 5 -6.81 -0.41 -32.79
N THR A 6 -7.33 -1.45 -32.15
CA THR A 6 -6.75 -2.80 -32.23
C THR A 6 -6.85 -3.45 -33.62
N LYS A 7 -7.63 -2.88 -34.53
CA LYS A 7 -7.68 -3.29 -35.95
C LYS A 7 -6.60 -2.63 -36.81
N LEU A 8 -5.98 -1.55 -36.34
CA LEU A 8 -4.88 -0.88 -37.04
C LEU A 8 -3.60 -1.72 -36.94
N ASP A 9 -2.63 -1.49 -37.81
CA ASP A 9 -1.27 -1.94 -37.49
C ASP A 9 -0.84 -1.19 -36.21
N PRO A 10 -0.31 -1.87 -35.18
CA PRO A 10 0.13 -1.20 -33.95
C PRO A 10 1.05 0.00 -34.20
N MET A 11 1.86 0.00 -35.27
CA MET A 11 2.73 1.13 -35.59
C MET A 11 1.98 2.37 -36.08
N GLU A 12 0.72 2.24 -36.50
CA GLU A 12 -0.17 3.35 -36.86
C GLU A 12 -0.89 3.94 -35.64
N VAL A 13 -0.83 3.28 -34.48
CA VAL A 13 -1.45 3.75 -33.25
C VAL A 13 -0.56 4.82 -32.62
N GLU A 14 -1.07 6.05 -32.58
CA GLU A 14 -0.37 7.19 -31.96
C GLU A 14 -0.38 7.06 -30.43
N VAL A 15 0.82 7.02 -29.85
CA VAL A 15 1.06 7.10 -28.40
C VAL A 15 1.71 8.46 -28.15
N PRO A 16 1.06 9.40 -27.45
CA PRO A 16 1.43 10.82 -27.45
C PRO A 16 2.90 11.12 -27.10
N GLU A 17 3.48 10.42 -26.13
CA GLU A 17 4.80 10.71 -25.58
C GLU A 17 5.75 9.50 -25.65
N ILE A 18 5.52 8.57 -26.58
CA ILE A 18 6.34 7.35 -26.68
C ILE A 18 7.83 7.62 -26.93
N ASP A 19 8.17 8.67 -27.67
CA ASP A 19 9.56 9.05 -27.90
C ASP A 19 10.28 9.43 -26.59
N ALA A 20 9.56 10.03 -25.63
CA ALA A 20 10.13 10.34 -24.32
C ALA A 20 10.52 9.05 -23.57
N LEU A 21 9.69 8.00 -23.67
CA LEU A 21 9.99 6.68 -23.12
C LEU A 21 11.17 6.01 -23.83
N LEU A 22 11.15 5.94 -25.16
CA LEU A 22 12.18 5.24 -25.95
C LEU A 22 13.54 5.94 -25.95
N ASN A 23 13.56 7.27 -25.75
CA ASN A 23 14.81 8.02 -25.59
C ASN A 23 15.38 7.86 -24.17
N ARG A 24 14.51 7.75 -23.15
CA ARG A 24 14.91 7.48 -21.76
C ARG A 24 15.43 6.05 -21.60
N ASP A 25 14.79 5.10 -22.25
CA ASP A 25 15.16 3.69 -22.23
C ASP A 25 15.14 3.10 -23.64
N SER A 26 16.30 3.12 -24.29
CA SER A 26 16.46 2.61 -25.65
C SER A 26 16.27 1.09 -25.77
N TYR A 27 16.33 0.34 -24.66
CA TYR A 27 16.08 -1.10 -24.68
C TYR A 27 14.60 -1.44 -24.93
N LEU A 28 13.69 -0.45 -24.85
CA LEU A 28 12.28 -0.62 -25.19
C LEU A 28 12.00 -0.55 -26.70
N ARG A 29 12.94 -0.06 -27.53
CA ARG A 29 12.73 0.11 -28.98
C ARG A 29 12.30 -1.18 -29.70
N PRO A 30 12.89 -2.36 -29.43
CA PRO A 30 12.44 -3.61 -30.05
C PRO A 30 10.98 -3.98 -29.69
N TYR A 31 10.45 -3.44 -28.60
CA TYR A 31 9.12 -3.74 -28.08
C TYR A 31 8.09 -2.64 -28.36
N GLU A 32 8.45 -1.62 -29.14
CA GLU A 32 7.56 -0.50 -29.47
C GLU A 32 6.22 -0.96 -30.05
N ARG A 33 6.24 -1.96 -30.95
CA ARG A 33 5.03 -2.53 -31.54
C ARG A 33 4.09 -3.09 -30.46
N GLU A 34 4.63 -3.75 -29.44
CA GLU A 34 3.85 -4.32 -28.34
C GLU A 34 3.31 -3.22 -27.40
N ILE A 35 4.11 -2.19 -27.11
CA ILE A 35 3.68 -1.00 -26.34
C ILE A 35 2.49 -0.33 -27.03
N ARG A 36 2.61 -0.06 -28.34
CA ARG A 36 1.53 0.55 -29.13
C ARG A 36 0.31 -0.34 -29.23
N ARG A 37 0.47 -1.67 -29.34
CA ARG A 37 -0.64 -2.63 -29.33
C ARG A 37 -1.41 -2.58 -28.00
N ARG A 38 -0.71 -2.55 -26.86
CA ARG A 38 -1.33 -2.41 -25.52
C ARG A 38 -2.06 -1.07 -25.39
N TYR A 39 -1.45 0.01 -25.86
CA TYR A 39 -2.09 1.33 -25.90
C TYR A 39 -3.35 1.35 -26.79
N ALA A 40 -3.36 0.62 -27.91
CA ALA A 40 -4.54 0.45 -28.75
C ALA A 40 -5.70 -0.23 -27.98
N CYS A 41 -5.40 -1.25 -27.17
CA CYS A 41 -6.40 -1.88 -26.30
C CYS A 41 -6.96 -0.89 -25.26
N PHE A 42 -6.10 -0.08 -24.63
CA PHE A 42 -6.52 0.99 -23.73
C PHE A 42 -7.45 1.99 -24.43
N LYS A 43 -7.08 2.49 -25.60
CA LYS A 43 -7.88 3.44 -26.38
C LYS A 43 -9.23 2.86 -26.81
N ASP A 44 -9.30 1.59 -27.17
CA ASP A 44 -10.56 0.92 -27.50
C ASP A 44 -11.50 0.83 -26.29
N ILE A 45 -10.96 0.58 -25.09
CA ILE A 45 -11.76 0.57 -23.86
C ILE A 45 -12.22 1.98 -23.49
N GLU A 46 -11.33 2.97 -23.59
CA GLU A 46 -11.66 4.38 -23.36
C GLU A 46 -12.81 4.83 -24.29
N ASP A 47 -12.68 4.60 -25.61
CA ASP A 47 -13.72 4.95 -26.58
C ASP A 47 -15.03 4.21 -26.32
N ASN A 48 -14.98 2.94 -25.89
CA ASN A 48 -16.17 2.18 -25.52
C ASN A 48 -16.86 2.75 -24.27
N ILE A 49 -16.10 3.20 -23.26
CA ILE A 49 -16.64 3.88 -22.08
C ILE A 49 -17.27 5.23 -22.46
N GLU A 50 -16.63 5.99 -23.35
CA GLU A 50 -17.18 7.27 -23.81
C GLU A 50 -18.48 7.08 -24.61
N GLN A 51 -18.53 6.10 -25.52
CA GLN A 51 -19.69 5.87 -26.38
C GLN A 51 -20.84 5.13 -25.68
N ASN A 52 -20.53 4.05 -24.96
CA ASN A 52 -21.53 3.13 -24.41
C ASN A 52 -21.63 3.20 -22.87
N GLY A 53 -20.62 3.75 -22.20
CA GLY A 53 -20.59 3.95 -20.76
C GLY A 53 -21.17 5.30 -20.29
N GLY A 54 -21.48 6.20 -21.23
CA GLY A 54 -21.96 7.56 -20.94
C GLY A 54 -20.86 8.53 -20.51
N GLY A 55 -19.60 8.24 -20.90
CA GLY A 55 -18.42 8.98 -20.47
C GLY A 55 -17.79 8.42 -19.20
N LEU A 56 -16.48 8.65 -19.04
CA LEU A 56 -15.73 8.17 -17.88
C LEU A 56 -16.33 8.63 -16.54
N ASP A 57 -16.88 9.85 -16.48
CA ASP A 57 -17.50 10.38 -15.27
C ASP A 57 -18.71 9.54 -14.83
N LYS A 58 -19.67 9.28 -15.71
CA LYS A 58 -20.85 8.47 -15.36
C LYS A 58 -20.50 7.00 -15.16
N PHE A 59 -19.59 6.47 -15.97
CA PHE A 59 -19.20 5.06 -15.92
C PHE A 59 -18.63 4.67 -14.54
N THR A 60 -17.87 5.58 -13.93
CA THR A 60 -17.16 5.37 -12.66
C THR A 60 -18.03 5.70 -11.43
N GLN A 61 -19.27 6.11 -11.63
CA GLN A 61 -20.26 6.29 -10.57
C GLN A 61 -21.25 5.11 -10.52
N GLY A 62 -20.80 3.90 -10.88
CA GLY A 62 -21.61 2.69 -10.89
C GLY A 62 -22.31 2.42 -9.56
N TYR A 63 -21.71 2.81 -8.43
CA TYR A 63 -22.31 2.70 -7.09
C TYR A 63 -23.55 3.58 -6.87
N LYS A 64 -23.78 4.62 -7.70
CA LYS A 64 -25.03 5.41 -7.70
C LYS A 64 -26.15 4.73 -8.51
N TYR A 65 -25.80 3.72 -9.31
CA TYR A 65 -26.72 2.99 -10.17
C TYR A 65 -27.04 1.59 -9.62
N TYR A 66 -26.00 0.83 -9.26
CA TYR A 66 -26.05 -0.52 -8.69
C TYR A 66 -26.07 -0.51 -7.16
N GLY A 67 -26.43 -1.65 -6.57
CA GLY A 67 -26.68 -1.78 -5.15
C GLY A 67 -28.04 -1.19 -4.78
N ILE A 68 -28.16 -0.71 -3.54
CA ILE A 68 -29.41 -0.24 -2.96
C ILE A 68 -29.32 1.27 -2.77
N ASN A 69 -30.01 2.03 -3.62
CA ASN A 69 -29.94 3.49 -3.67
C ASN A 69 -31.26 4.13 -3.27
N ILE A 70 -31.22 5.05 -2.30
CA ILE A 70 -32.37 5.84 -1.89
C ILE A 70 -32.51 7.12 -2.73
N GLN A 71 -33.71 7.39 -3.22
CA GLN A 71 -34.06 8.59 -3.96
C GLN A 71 -34.53 9.72 -3.02
N GLN A 72 -34.68 10.93 -3.53
CA GLN A 72 -35.09 12.10 -2.74
C GLN A 72 -36.50 11.95 -2.12
N ASP A 73 -37.37 11.17 -2.75
CA ASP A 73 -38.73 10.86 -2.29
C ASP A 73 -38.80 9.61 -1.40
N ASN A 74 -37.66 9.12 -0.91
CA ASN A 74 -37.49 7.87 -0.14
C ASN A 74 -37.83 6.58 -0.90
N THR A 75 -38.07 6.64 -2.21
CA THR A 75 -38.10 5.45 -3.06
C THR A 75 -36.74 4.76 -3.02
N ILE A 76 -36.71 3.45 -2.80
CA ILE A 76 -35.47 2.66 -2.86
C ILE A 76 -35.42 1.95 -4.22
N ILE A 77 -34.32 2.16 -4.94
CA ILE A 77 -34.04 1.47 -6.20
C ILE A 77 -32.88 0.52 -5.96
N CYS A 78 -33.13 -0.78 -6.15
CA CYS A 78 -32.13 -1.82 -6.05
C CYS A 78 -31.77 -2.29 -7.46
N ARG A 79 -30.47 -2.35 -7.78
CA ARG A 79 -30.01 -2.92 -9.05
C ARG A 79 -28.81 -3.82 -8.88
N GLU A 80 -28.82 -4.93 -9.62
CA GLU A 80 -27.73 -5.91 -9.62
C GLU A 80 -27.38 -6.34 -11.05
N TRP A 81 -26.14 -6.78 -11.24
CA TRP A 81 -25.69 -7.43 -12.47
C TRP A 81 -25.47 -8.92 -12.19
N ALA A 82 -26.35 -9.75 -12.75
CA ALA A 82 -26.36 -11.20 -12.52
C ALA A 82 -26.84 -11.91 -13.80
N PRO A 83 -26.00 -11.94 -14.86
CA PRO A 83 -26.39 -12.45 -16.17
C PRO A 83 -26.74 -13.94 -16.14
N GLY A 84 -26.07 -14.73 -15.29
CA GLY A 84 -26.30 -16.15 -15.10
C GLY A 84 -27.49 -16.49 -14.20
N ALA A 85 -28.17 -15.52 -13.59
CA ALA A 85 -29.34 -15.78 -12.78
C ALA A 85 -30.60 -16.05 -13.62
N GLN A 86 -31.42 -16.99 -13.17
CA GLN A 86 -32.76 -17.22 -13.74
C GLN A 86 -33.75 -16.15 -13.24
N GLN A 87 -33.69 -15.80 -11.95
CA GLN A 87 -34.51 -14.77 -11.31
C GLN A 87 -33.79 -14.23 -10.08
N LEU A 88 -33.97 -12.94 -9.77
CA LEU A 88 -33.53 -12.35 -8.49
C LEU A 88 -34.71 -11.92 -7.62
N PHE A 89 -34.53 -11.97 -6.31
CA PHE A 89 -35.43 -11.38 -5.32
C PHE A 89 -34.65 -10.65 -4.23
N LEU A 90 -35.29 -9.70 -3.56
CA LEU A 90 -34.75 -9.10 -2.33
C LEU A 90 -35.48 -9.68 -1.12
N THR A 91 -34.72 -10.05 -0.09
CA THR A 91 -35.27 -10.53 1.19
C THR A 91 -34.55 -9.90 2.36
N GLY A 92 -35.19 -9.84 3.52
CA GLY A 92 -34.58 -9.32 4.73
C GLY A 92 -35.60 -9.03 5.82
N ASP A 93 -35.17 -8.28 6.83
CA ASP A 93 -36.02 -7.96 7.98
C ASP A 93 -37.31 -7.22 7.55
N PHE A 94 -37.19 -6.33 6.56
CA PHE A 94 -38.29 -5.48 6.07
C PHE A 94 -39.49 -6.26 5.50
N ASN A 95 -39.29 -7.49 5.06
CA ASN A 95 -40.35 -8.33 4.48
C ASN A 95 -40.55 -9.66 5.22
N GLY A 96 -40.06 -9.76 6.46
CA GLY A 96 -40.15 -10.96 7.27
C GLY A 96 -39.41 -12.15 6.65
N TRP A 97 -38.31 -11.90 5.94
CA TRP A 97 -37.49 -12.90 5.26
C TRP A 97 -38.22 -13.70 4.17
N ASN A 98 -39.32 -13.18 3.62
CA ASN A 98 -40.01 -13.81 2.52
C ASN A 98 -39.18 -13.71 1.22
N ARG A 99 -38.63 -14.85 0.80
CA ARG A 99 -37.69 -14.99 -0.32
C ARG A 99 -38.30 -14.78 -1.72
N ASP A 100 -39.63 -14.66 -1.81
CA ASP A 100 -40.35 -14.63 -3.10
C ASP A 100 -41.13 -13.32 -3.33
N SER A 101 -41.34 -12.55 -2.27
CA SER A 101 -42.26 -11.42 -2.25
C SER A 101 -41.81 -10.20 -3.07
N HIS A 102 -40.51 -10.02 -3.29
CA HIS A 102 -39.95 -8.84 -3.96
C HIS A 102 -39.03 -9.23 -5.14
N PRO A 103 -39.61 -9.72 -6.26
CA PRO A 103 -38.85 -10.09 -7.45
C PRO A 103 -38.28 -8.87 -8.16
N TYR A 104 -37.02 -8.95 -8.59
CA TYR A 104 -36.46 -7.98 -9.52
C TYR A 104 -37.00 -8.22 -10.93
N LYS A 105 -37.18 -7.13 -11.67
CA LYS A 105 -37.42 -7.14 -13.11
C LYS A 105 -36.10 -7.33 -13.85
N LYS A 106 -36.01 -8.33 -14.73
CA LYS A 106 -34.88 -8.50 -15.65
C LYS A 106 -34.83 -7.35 -16.65
N LEU A 107 -33.67 -6.77 -16.82
CA LEU A 107 -33.35 -5.77 -17.82
C LEU A 107 -32.40 -6.35 -18.88
N GLU A 108 -32.07 -5.56 -19.89
CA GLU A 108 -31.07 -5.94 -20.89
C GLU A 108 -29.69 -6.15 -20.25
N TYR A 109 -28.83 -6.90 -20.95
CA TYR A 109 -27.44 -7.15 -20.56
C TYR A 109 -27.27 -7.85 -19.18
N GLY A 110 -28.25 -8.62 -18.75
CA GLY A 110 -28.18 -9.39 -17.49
C GLY A 110 -28.31 -8.53 -16.23
N LYS A 111 -28.80 -7.30 -16.37
CA LYS A 111 -29.08 -6.38 -15.26
C LYS A 111 -30.46 -6.67 -14.68
N TRP A 112 -30.66 -6.31 -13.43
CA TRP A 112 -31.90 -6.53 -12.69
C TRP A 112 -32.26 -5.28 -11.91
N GLU A 113 -33.55 -4.94 -11.83
CA GLU A 113 -34.04 -3.77 -11.10
C GLU A 113 -35.26 -4.10 -10.24
N LEU A 114 -35.27 -3.60 -9.01
CA LEU A 114 -36.41 -3.61 -8.11
C LEU A 114 -36.61 -2.18 -7.59
N ILE A 115 -37.86 -1.71 -7.61
CA ILE A 115 -38.24 -0.40 -7.09
C ILE A 115 -39.17 -0.64 -5.91
N LEU A 116 -38.79 -0.15 -4.73
CA LEU A 116 -39.59 -0.18 -3.52
C LEU A 116 -40.11 1.23 -3.24
N PRO A 117 -41.44 1.46 -3.35
CA PRO A 117 -42.01 2.76 -3.00
C PRO A 117 -41.85 3.02 -1.49
N PRO A 118 -41.87 4.28 -1.05
CA PRO A 118 -41.89 4.60 0.37
C PRO A 118 -43.13 4.01 1.05
N ASN A 119 -43.03 3.81 2.37
CA ASN A 119 -44.15 3.41 3.21
C ASN A 119 -45.25 4.48 3.20
N GLN A 120 -46.45 4.14 3.69
CA GLN A 120 -47.59 5.06 3.73
C GLN A 120 -47.33 6.34 4.55
N ASP A 121 -46.40 6.27 5.51
CA ASP A 121 -45.95 7.41 6.32
C ASP A 121 -44.83 8.24 5.65
N GLY A 122 -44.43 7.89 4.43
CA GLY A 122 -43.36 8.52 3.68
C GLY A 122 -41.96 8.06 4.05
N SER A 123 -41.80 7.14 5.01
CA SER A 123 -40.50 6.58 5.38
C SER A 123 -39.97 5.59 4.33
N PRO A 124 -38.65 5.36 4.24
CA PRO A 124 -38.10 4.36 3.34
C PRO A 124 -38.60 2.94 3.67
N ALA A 125 -38.87 2.13 2.64
CA ALA A 125 -39.36 0.75 2.80
C ALA A 125 -38.42 -0.17 3.59
N ILE A 126 -37.12 0.14 3.60
CA ILE A 126 -36.09 -0.58 4.36
C ILE A 126 -35.51 0.38 5.38
N GLN A 127 -35.54 -0.01 6.65
CA GLN A 127 -35.00 0.81 7.73
C GLN A 127 -33.48 0.69 7.82
N HIS A 128 -32.83 1.75 8.29
CA HIS A 128 -31.39 1.73 8.57
C HIS A 128 -31.05 0.54 9.51
N LEU A 129 -29.96 -0.17 9.18
CA LEU A 129 -29.47 -1.37 9.88
C LEU A 129 -30.35 -2.63 9.76
N SER A 130 -31.43 -2.60 8.97
CA SER A 130 -32.11 -3.83 8.58
C SER A 130 -31.16 -4.75 7.83
N GLU A 131 -31.26 -6.05 8.12
CA GLU A 131 -30.53 -7.09 7.39
C GLU A 131 -31.18 -7.37 6.04
N LEU A 132 -30.35 -7.58 5.03
CA LEU A 132 -30.77 -7.82 3.66
C LEU A 132 -29.97 -8.95 3.02
N LYS A 133 -30.59 -9.65 2.06
CA LYS A 133 -29.92 -10.56 1.13
C LYS A 133 -30.57 -10.48 -0.26
N VAL A 134 -29.75 -10.70 -1.28
CA VAL A 134 -30.23 -10.98 -2.64
C VAL A 134 -30.45 -12.49 -2.74
N VAL A 135 -31.66 -12.91 -3.11
CA VAL A 135 -31.96 -14.30 -3.42
C VAL A 135 -31.75 -14.51 -4.91
N VAL A 136 -30.84 -15.41 -5.25
CA VAL A 136 -30.50 -15.76 -6.63
C VAL A 136 -31.10 -17.11 -6.93
N GLN A 137 -32.01 -17.15 -7.89
CA GLN A 137 -32.50 -18.41 -8.45
C GLN A 137 -31.56 -18.85 -9.59
N THR A 138 -30.87 -19.96 -9.41
CA THR A 138 -29.96 -20.52 -10.41
C THR A 138 -30.73 -21.22 -11.52
N TRP A 139 -30.08 -21.53 -12.65
CA TRP A 139 -30.70 -22.30 -13.74
C TRP A 139 -31.08 -23.74 -13.37
N GLU A 140 -30.49 -24.27 -12.29
CA GLU A 140 -30.87 -25.56 -11.70
C GLU A 140 -32.15 -25.46 -10.84
N GLY A 141 -32.70 -24.26 -10.66
CA GLY A 141 -33.89 -24.00 -9.84
C GLY A 141 -33.60 -23.80 -8.35
N HIS A 142 -32.35 -23.88 -7.91
CA HIS A 142 -31.96 -23.62 -6.53
C HIS A 142 -32.05 -22.12 -6.20
N LYS A 143 -32.61 -21.78 -5.02
CA LYS A 143 -32.57 -20.43 -4.47
C LYS A 143 -31.46 -20.32 -3.45
N VAL A 144 -30.45 -19.52 -3.76
CA VAL A 144 -29.30 -19.27 -2.89
C VAL A 144 -29.27 -17.82 -2.46
N ASP A 145 -28.83 -17.56 -1.23
CA ASP A 145 -28.72 -16.19 -0.74
C ASP A 145 -27.31 -15.66 -0.97
N ARG A 146 -27.22 -14.37 -1.30
CA ARG A 146 -25.98 -13.63 -1.54
C ARG A 146 -26.06 -12.25 -0.90
N LEU A 147 -24.90 -11.68 -0.61
CA LEU A 147 -24.78 -10.25 -0.36
C LEU A 147 -24.66 -9.51 -1.71
N SER A 148 -25.12 -8.27 -1.76
CA SER A 148 -24.92 -7.42 -2.93
C SER A 148 -23.42 -7.18 -3.16
N PRO A 149 -22.91 -7.28 -4.40
CA PRO A 149 -21.55 -6.85 -4.77
C PRO A 149 -21.27 -5.38 -4.39
N TYR A 150 -22.32 -4.57 -4.33
CA TYR A 150 -22.30 -3.15 -3.98
C TYR A 150 -22.72 -2.87 -2.53
N ALA A 151 -22.72 -3.89 -1.66
CA ALA A 151 -23.00 -3.70 -0.24
C ALA A 151 -21.98 -2.71 0.38
N THR A 152 -22.49 -1.66 1.01
CA THR A 152 -21.67 -0.59 1.62
C THR A 152 -21.37 -0.85 3.10
N TYR A 153 -22.07 -1.80 3.73
CA TYR A 153 -21.82 -2.23 5.10
C TYR A 153 -22.32 -3.66 5.31
N VAL A 154 -21.41 -4.52 5.78
CA VAL A 154 -21.71 -5.89 6.18
C VAL A 154 -21.07 -6.11 7.54
N VAL A 155 -21.66 -6.94 8.41
CA VAL A 155 -21.20 -7.13 9.79
C VAL A 155 -20.99 -8.60 10.10
N GLU A 156 -19.98 -8.90 10.92
CA GLU A 156 -19.80 -10.23 11.50
C GLU A 156 -20.99 -10.56 12.41
N PRO A 157 -21.61 -11.75 12.27
CA PRO A 157 -22.65 -12.17 13.19
C PRO A 157 -22.06 -12.47 14.58
N PRO A 158 -22.86 -12.41 15.65
CA PRO A 158 -22.49 -13.02 16.92
C PRO A 158 -22.06 -14.48 16.71
N LYS A 159 -21.00 -14.94 17.40
CA LYS A 159 -20.41 -16.28 17.19
C LYS A 159 -21.41 -17.46 17.27
N HIS A 160 -22.48 -17.31 18.05
CA HIS A 160 -23.51 -18.35 18.21
C HIS A 160 -24.50 -18.42 17.04
N GLU A 161 -24.55 -17.38 16.19
CA GLU A 161 -25.41 -17.30 15.00
C GLU A 161 -24.71 -17.80 13.72
N GLY A 162 -23.39 -17.98 13.76
CA GLY A 162 -22.58 -18.50 12.65
C GLY A 162 -21.36 -17.63 12.36
N THR A 163 -20.83 -17.78 11.15
CA THR A 163 -19.63 -17.06 10.68
C THR A 163 -19.87 -16.28 9.38
N ILE A 164 -21.09 -16.35 8.83
CA ILE A 164 -21.43 -15.72 7.55
C ILE A 164 -21.83 -14.28 7.79
N TYR A 165 -21.14 -13.35 7.13
CA TYR A 165 -21.39 -11.92 7.28
C TYR A 165 -22.81 -11.54 6.83
N LYS A 166 -23.33 -10.50 7.46
CA LYS A 166 -24.70 -10.02 7.29
C LYS A 166 -24.69 -8.64 6.65
N GLN A 167 -25.28 -8.48 5.47
CA GLN A 167 -25.44 -7.15 4.86
C GLN A 167 -26.46 -6.34 5.64
N LYS A 168 -26.05 -5.14 6.07
CA LYS A 168 -26.89 -4.19 6.78
C LYS A 168 -27.15 -3.00 5.88
N PHE A 169 -28.40 -2.53 5.83
CA PHE A 169 -28.75 -1.36 5.05
C PHE A 169 -28.16 -0.09 5.69
N TRP A 170 -27.07 0.44 5.10
CA TRP A 170 -26.42 1.65 5.59
C TRP A 170 -27.10 2.90 5.00
N ASN A 171 -28.01 3.48 5.78
CA ASN A 171 -28.67 4.74 5.48
C ASN A 171 -28.89 5.53 6.78
N PRO A 172 -27.82 5.92 7.48
CA PRO A 172 -27.94 6.65 8.74
C PRO A 172 -28.75 7.93 8.55
N PRO A 173 -29.56 8.33 9.56
CA PRO A 173 -30.30 9.59 9.51
C PRO A 173 -29.35 10.78 9.34
N GLN A 174 -29.84 11.89 8.77
CA GLN A 174 -29.00 13.05 8.45
C GLN A 174 -28.19 13.57 9.65
N THR A 175 -28.71 13.44 10.87
CA THR A 175 -28.03 13.85 12.11
C THR A 175 -26.85 12.96 12.51
N GLN A 176 -26.75 11.75 11.96
CA GLN A 176 -25.69 10.78 12.24
C GLN A 176 -24.70 10.61 11.07
N ARG A 177 -24.98 11.22 9.92
CA ARG A 177 -24.05 11.24 8.77
C ARG A 177 -22.88 12.15 9.09
N TYR A 178 -21.67 11.63 8.89
CA TYR A 178 -20.46 12.40 9.01
C TYR A 178 -20.37 13.44 7.90
N ILE A 179 -19.94 14.65 8.27
CA ILE A 179 -19.70 15.76 7.34
C ILE A 179 -18.23 16.11 7.47
N PHE A 180 -17.47 15.86 6.40
CA PHE A 180 -16.06 16.25 6.29
C PHE A 180 -15.92 17.76 6.52
N ARG A 181 -14.98 18.13 7.40
CA ARG A 181 -14.73 19.53 7.77
C ARG A 181 -13.41 20.05 7.19
N HIS A 182 -12.52 19.15 6.81
CA HIS A 182 -11.17 19.47 6.38
C HIS A 182 -11.00 19.19 4.88
N LYS A 183 -10.10 19.94 4.25
CA LYS A 183 -9.75 19.73 2.84
C LYS A 183 -8.67 18.66 2.75
N LYS A 184 -8.64 17.94 1.63
CA LYS A 184 -7.52 17.07 1.28
C LYS A 184 -6.19 17.82 1.34
N VAL A 185 -5.15 17.09 1.72
CA VAL A 185 -3.79 17.63 1.84
C VAL A 185 -3.17 17.70 0.44
N PRO A 186 -2.50 18.80 0.06
CA PRO A 186 -1.77 18.86 -1.20
C PRO A 186 -0.67 17.80 -1.26
N ARG A 187 -0.40 17.27 -2.46
CA ARG A 187 0.67 16.28 -2.66
C ARG A 187 2.03 16.84 -2.19
N PRO A 188 2.71 16.18 -1.23
CA PRO A 188 4.02 16.62 -0.77
C PRO A 188 5.09 16.33 -1.84
N LYS A 189 6.24 17.01 -1.74
CA LYS A 189 7.37 16.80 -2.66
C LYS A 189 7.93 15.38 -2.60
N SER A 190 7.91 14.78 -1.42
CA SER A 190 8.31 13.40 -1.13
C SER A 190 7.33 12.78 -0.14
N LEU A 191 7.14 11.47 -0.22
CA LEU A 191 6.28 10.73 0.68
C LEU A 191 7.10 10.06 1.78
N ARG A 192 6.67 10.26 3.02
CA ARG A 192 7.08 9.52 4.21
C ARG A 192 5.82 8.83 4.73
N ILE A 193 5.70 7.57 4.38
CA ILE A 193 4.49 6.76 4.50
C ILE A 193 4.57 5.93 5.79
N TYR A 194 3.54 6.06 6.64
CA TYR A 194 3.33 5.18 7.76
C TYR A 194 2.28 4.12 7.38
N GLU A 195 2.75 2.89 7.12
CA GLU A 195 1.89 1.75 6.80
C GLU A 195 1.28 1.18 8.09
N CYS A 196 -0.04 0.98 8.10
CA CYS A 196 -0.75 0.62 9.31
C CYS A 196 -2.01 -0.21 9.05
N HIS A 197 -2.41 -0.92 10.10
CA HIS A 197 -3.64 -1.70 10.14
C HIS A 197 -4.41 -1.37 11.42
N VAL A 198 -5.63 -0.87 11.28
CA VAL A 198 -6.44 -0.32 12.38
C VAL A 198 -6.65 -1.34 13.50
N GLY A 199 -7.02 -2.58 13.13
CA GLY A 199 -7.37 -3.62 14.10
C GLY A 199 -6.23 -4.09 15.02
N ILE A 200 -4.96 -3.83 14.69
CA ILE A 200 -3.80 -4.23 15.51
C ILE A 200 -3.12 -3.04 16.19
N ALA A 201 -3.57 -1.81 15.88
CA ALA A 201 -2.95 -0.58 16.36
C ALA A 201 -3.30 -0.24 17.83
N THR A 202 -3.82 -1.21 18.58
CA THR A 202 -4.11 -1.10 20.01
C THR A 202 -3.13 -1.95 20.82
N GLN A 203 -2.92 -1.59 22.08
CA GLN A 203 -2.10 -2.36 23.02
C GLN A 203 -2.85 -3.56 23.60
N GLU A 204 -4.18 -3.51 23.61
CA GLU A 204 -5.00 -4.60 24.10
C GLU A 204 -5.01 -5.77 23.12
N ALA A 205 -5.13 -7.00 23.62
CA ALA A 205 -5.27 -8.20 22.80
C ALA A 205 -6.71 -8.34 22.25
N LYS A 206 -7.13 -7.35 21.45
CA LYS A 206 -8.44 -7.26 20.78
C LYS A 206 -8.31 -6.49 19.48
N VAL A 207 -9.37 -6.50 18.67
CA VAL A 207 -9.45 -5.65 17.48
C VAL A 207 -9.58 -4.17 17.90
N GLY A 208 -8.66 -3.34 17.44
CA GLY A 208 -8.72 -1.88 17.57
C GLY A 208 -9.80 -1.24 16.68
N THR A 209 -10.28 -0.06 17.07
CA THR A 209 -11.33 0.66 16.35
C THR A 209 -10.80 1.84 15.54
N TYR A 210 -11.58 2.32 14.56
CA TYR A 210 -11.29 3.55 13.81
C TYR A 210 -11.11 4.74 14.74
N ASP A 211 -11.97 4.90 15.75
CA ASP A 211 -11.88 5.99 16.73
C ASP A 211 -10.61 5.89 17.58
N ASN A 212 -10.24 4.69 18.04
CA ASN A 212 -8.97 4.51 18.76
C ASN A 212 -7.77 4.89 17.89
N PHE A 213 -7.77 4.51 16.62
CA PHE A 213 -6.72 4.89 15.69
C PHE A 213 -6.66 6.41 15.49
N THR A 214 -7.84 7.02 15.30
CA THR A 214 -8.03 8.46 15.09
C THR A 214 -7.46 9.26 16.25
N ASP A 215 -7.80 8.89 17.48
CA ASP A 215 -7.51 9.69 18.66
C ASP A 215 -6.12 9.39 19.25
N ASN A 216 -5.64 8.14 19.14
CA ASN A 216 -4.43 7.70 19.84
C ASN A 216 -3.24 7.41 18.93
N VAL A 217 -3.46 7.10 17.64
CA VAL A 217 -2.39 6.67 16.72
C VAL A 217 -2.02 7.79 15.75
N LEU A 218 -2.98 8.50 15.15
CA LEU A 218 -2.67 9.64 14.27
C LEU A 218 -1.71 10.67 14.91
N PRO A 219 -1.88 11.09 16.19
CA PRO A 219 -0.94 12.03 16.81
C PRO A 219 0.50 11.49 16.90
N ARG A 220 0.66 10.17 17.05
CA ARG A 220 1.98 9.52 17.09
C ARG A 220 2.65 9.59 15.72
N ILE A 221 1.90 9.32 14.66
CA ILE A 221 2.37 9.39 13.27
C ILE A 221 2.85 10.81 12.93
N VAL A 222 2.07 11.83 13.28
CA VAL A 222 2.44 13.24 13.07
C VAL A 222 3.70 13.61 13.85
N LYS A 223 3.80 13.20 15.13
CA LYS A 223 4.97 13.47 15.97
C LYS A 223 6.25 12.87 15.36
N GLN A 224 6.12 11.71 14.71
CA GLN A 224 7.21 11.04 14.01
C GLN A 224 7.62 11.70 12.68
N GLY A 225 6.88 12.70 12.19
CA GLY A 225 7.24 13.46 10.97
C GLY A 225 6.83 12.79 9.65
N TYR A 226 6.05 11.71 9.70
CA TYR A 226 5.39 11.15 8.51
C TYR A 226 4.35 12.14 7.96
N ASN A 227 4.15 12.13 6.65
CA ASN A 227 3.19 13.01 5.95
C ASN A 227 2.10 12.24 5.19
N CYS A 228 2.15 10.91 5.24
CA CYS A 228 1.26 10.03 4.53
C CYS A 228 1.00 8.77 5.36
N ILE A 229 -0.20 8.23 5.28
CA ILE A 229 -0.58 6.94 5.87
C ILE A 229 -0.95 5.99 4.73
N GLN A 230 -0.45 4.75 4.79
CA GLN A 230 -0.97 3.64 3.99
C GLN A 230 -1.89 2.81 4.89
N LEU A 231 -3.19 2.80 4.60
CA LEU A 231 -4.19 2.18 5.45
C LEU A 231 -4.61 0.82 4.87
N MET A 232 -4.11 -0.24 5.50
CA MET A 232 -4.34 -1.62 5.11
C MET A 232 -5.69 -2.15 5.61
N ALA A 233 -6.19 -3.20 4.94
CA ALA A 233 -7.33 -4.01 5.38
C ALA A 233 -8.65 -3.26 5.58
N ILE A 234 -8.89 -2.19 4.82
CA ILE A 234 -10.14 -1.41 4.92
C ILE A 234 -11.27 -2.03 4.11
N MET A 235 -10.99 -2.54 2.91
CA MET A 235 -12.00 -3.29 2.15
C MET A 235 -12.39 -4.53 2.97
N GLU A 236 -13.69 -4.77 3.11
CA GLU A 236 -14.17 -5.82 4.00
C GLU A 236 -13.71 -7.21 3.56
N HIS A 237 -13.26 -7.99 4.55
CA HIS A 237 -12.66 -9.30 4.38
C HIS A 237 -13.11 -10.21 5.52
N ALA A 238 -13.77 -11.35 5.23
CA ALA A 238 -14.32 -12.21 6.28
C ALA A 238 -13.23 -12.95 7.10
N TYR A 239 -12.05 -13.20 6.52
CA TYR A 239 -10.95 -13.87 7.21
C TYR A 239 -9.94 -12.84 7.74
N TYR A 240 -10.00 -12.53 9.04
CA TYR A 240 -9.16 -11.49 9.65
C TYR A 240 -7.65 -11.75 9.50
N ALA A 241 -7.22 -13.01 9.57
CA ALA A 241 -5.83 -13.39 9.38
C ALA A 241 -5.35 -13.36 7.91
N SER A 242 -6.21 -12.99 6.95
CA SER A 242 -5.77 -12.62 5.60
C SER A 242 -5.09 -11.27 5.53
N PHE A 243 -5.10 -10.51 6.64
CA PHE A 243 -4.53 -9.17 6.72
C PHE A 243 -5.17 -8.16 5.75
N GLY A 244 -6.41 -8.42 5.31
CA GLY A 244 -7.12 -7.60 4.34
C GLY A 244 -7.08 -8.12 2.91
N TYR A 245 -6.21 -9.07 2.59
CA TYR A 245 -6.02 -9.53 1.21
C TYR A 245 -7.16 -10.41 0.67
N GLN A 246 -7.94 -11.06 1.54
CA GLN A 246 -9.10 -11.88 1.12
C GLN A 246 -10.40 -11.07 1.13
N VAL A 247 -10.50 -10.09 0.23
CA VAL A 247 -11.67 -9.19 0.13
C VAL A 247 -12.93 -9.97 -0.24
N THR A 248 -14.01 -9.70 0.49
CA THR A 248 -15.33 -10.29 0.28
C THR A 248 -16.36 -9.26 -0.21
N SER A 249 -16.39 -8.06 0.39
CA SER A 249 -17.34 -6.98 0.05
C SER A 249 -16.58 -5.70 -0.30
N PHE A 250 -16.40 -5.43 -1.60
CA PHE A 250 -15.47 -4.42 -2.11
C PHE A 250 -15.85 -2.99 -1.75
N TYR A 251 -17.15 -2.68 -1.60
CA TYR A 251 -17.65 -1.34 -1.28
C TYR A 251 -17.86 -1.12 0.23
N ALA A 252 -17.67 -2.15 1.05
CA ALA A 252 -17.84 -2.07 2.48
C ALA A 252 -16.51 -1.74 3.17
N ALA A 253 -16.50 -0.69 3.98
CA ALA A 253 -15.47 -0.47 4.98
C ALA A 253 -15.59 -1.56 6.06
N SER A 254 -14.47 -2.16 6.46
CA SER A 254 -14.48 -3.30 7.37
C SER A 254 -15.13 -2.97 8.70
N SER A 255 -16.21 -3.68 8.99
CA SER A 255 -17.06 -3.48 10.17
C SER A 255 -16.38 -3.83 11.48
N ARG A 256 -15.28 -4.59 11.42
CA ARG A 256 -14.50 -4.98 12.61
C ARG A 256 -13.97 -3.80 13.39
N TYR A 257 -13.70 -2.69 12.72
CA TYR A 257 -13.09 -1.52 13.33
C TYR A 257 -14.12 -0.46 13.70
N GLY A 258 -15.35 -0.57 13.21
CA GLY A 258 -16.36 0.45 13.35
C GLY A 258 -17.29 0.56 12.16
N ASN A 259 -18.14 1.58 12.17
CA ASN A 259 -19.05 1.88 11.07
C ASN A 259 -18.41 2.81 10.01
N PRO A 260 -19.03 2.96 8.82
CA PRO A 260 -18.50 3.82 7.75
C PRO A 260 -18.23 5.28 8.15
N GLU A 261 -19.01 5.84 9.07
CA GLU A 261 -18.88 7.25 9.49
C GLU A 261 -17.64 7.45 10.38
N GLU A 262 -17.24 6.43 11.13
CA GLU A 262 -16.01 6.44 11.94
C GLU A 262 -14.76 6.36 11.04
N LEU A 263 -14.82 5.66 9.90
CA LEU A 263 -13.74 5.73 8.90
C LEU A 263 -13.66 7.13 8.25
N LYS A 264 -14.80 7.76 7.93
CA LYS A 264 -14.81 9.15 7.43
C LYS A 264 -14.19 10.10 8.44
N ARG A 265 -14.50 9.93 9.74
CA ARG A 265 -13.88 10.69 10.83
C ARG A 265 -12.37 10.50 10.88
N LEU A 266 -11.88 9.27 10.72
CA LEU A 266 -10.45 8.97 10.69
C LEU A 266 -9.76 9.73 9.56
N VAL A 267 -10.28 9.64 8.34
CA VAL A 267 -9.68 10.31 7.17
C VAL A 267 -9.72 11.83 7.32
N ASP A 268 -10.85 12.41 7.75
CA ASP A 268 -10.96 13.86 7.95
C ASP A 268 -10.01 14.37 9.04
N ARG A 269 -9.82 13.60 10.12
CA ARG A 269 -8.86 13.93 11.18
C ARG A 269 -7.42 13.80 10.69
N ALA A 270 -7.10 12.82 9.84
CA ALA A 270 -5.79 12.74 9.22
C ALA A 270 -5.51 13.95 8.33
N HIS A 271 -6.50 14.42 7.56
CA HIS A 271 -6.42 15.65 6.77
C HIS A 271 -6.23 16.89 7.62
N GLU A 272 -6.95 17.02 8.74
CA GLU A 272 -6.75 18.10 9.72
C GLU A 272 -5.31 18.16 10.22
N LEU A 273 -4.69 16.99 10.40
CA LEU A 273 -3.32 16.82 10.86
C LEU A 273 -2.28 16.92 9.74
N GLY A 274 -2.68 17.23 8.50
CA GLY A 274 -1.78 17.38 7.36
C GLY A 274 -1.22 16.07 6.81
N LEU A 275 -1.91 14.94 7.03
CA LEU A 275 -1.55 13.63 6.51
C LEU A 275 -2.37 13.30 5.26
N MET A 276 -1.72 12.88 4.18
CA MET A 276 -2.39 12.14 3.12
C MET A 276 -2.78 10.74 3.62
N VAL A 277 -3.88 10.19 3.12
CA VAL A 277 -4.34 8.84 3.43
C VAL A 277 -4.51 8.04 2.14
N LEU A 278 -3.70 7.01 1.98
CA LEU A 278 -3.78 6.04 0.88
C LEU A 278 -4.49 4.79 1.36
N LEU A 279 -5.27 4.18 0.46
CA LEU A 279 -5.96 2.91 0.70
C LEU A 279 -5.20 1.75 0.06
N ASP A 280 -5.10 0.62 0.74
CA ASP A 280 -4.78 -0.67 0.10
C ASP A 280 -5.96 -1.14 -0.77
N LEU A 281 -5.73 -1.20 -2.07
CA LEU A 281 -6.71 -1.56 -3.08
C LEU A 281 -6.40 -2.95 -3.63
N VAL A 282 -7.15 -3.94 -3.15
CA VAL A 282 -7.00 -5.34 -3.56
C VAL A 282 -7.91 -5.64 -4.73
N HIS A 283 -7.49 -5.25 -5.93
CA HIS A 283 -8.18 -5.58 -7.19
C HIS A 283 -7.54 -6.73 -7.97
N SER A 284 -6.48 -7.34 -7.44
CA SER A 284 -5.78 -8.46 -8.07
C SER A 284 -6.58 -9.76 -8.04
N HIS A 285 -7.40 -9.96 -7.01
CA HIS A 285 -8.21 -11.16 -6.78
C HIS A 285 -9.39 -10.87 -5.83
N ALA A 286 -10.25 -11.87 -5.63
CA ALA A 286 -11.29 -11.85 -4.61
C ALA A 286 -11.31 -13.17 -3.84
N SER A 287 -11.84 -13.14 -2.62
CA SER A 287 -12.03 -14.34 -1.81
C SER A 287 -12.94 -15.37 -2.51
N LYS A 288 -12.68 -16.66 -2.27
CA LYS A 288 -13.55 -17.76 -2.71
C LYS A 288 -14.85 -17.89 -1.91
N ASN A 289 -15.06 -17.06 -0.89
CA ASN A 289 -16.30 -17.03 -0.13
C ASN A 289 -17.53 -16.82 -1.03
N VAL A 290 -18.48 -17.76 -0.97
CA VAL A 290 -19.70 -17.75 -1.81
C VAL A 290 -20.89 -17.10 -1.11
N MET A 291 -21.04 -17.31 0.21
CA MET A 291 -22.23 -16.83 0.95
C MET A 291 -22.14 -15.35 1.30
N ASP A 292 -20.94 -14.87 1.61
CA ASP A 292 -20.64 -13.51 2.05
C ASP A 292 -19.58 -12.79 1.21
N GLY A 293 -19.21 -13.37 0.07
CA GLY A 293 -18.27 -12.78 -0.88
C GLY A 293 -18.84 -12.68 -2.29
N LEU A 294 -18.01 -12.21 -3.21
CA LEU A 294 -18.37 -12.00 -4.62
C LEU A 294 -18.42 -13.31 -5.44
N ASN A 295 -17.84 -14.39 -4.92
CA ASN A 295 -17.73 -15.67 -5.63
C ASN A 295 -19.12 -16.28 -5.89
N GLN A 296 -19.34 -16.76 -7.11
CA GLN A 296 -20.60 -17.38 -7.53
C GLN A 296 -21.85 -16.54 -7.21
N PHE A 297 -21.73 -15.21 -7.36
CA PHE A 297 -22.82 -14.28 -7.11
C PHE A 297 -24.09 -14.69 -7.85
N ASP A 298 -24.05 -14.86 -9.17
CA ASP A 298 -25.21 -15.24 -9.98
C ASP A 298 -25.41 -16.76 -10.11
N GLY A 299 -24.71 -17.55 -9.29
CA GLY A 299 -24.70 -19.01 -9.33
C GLY A 299 -23.73 -19.62 -10.36
N THR A 300 -22.99 -18.80 -11.12
CA THR A 300 -21.97 -19.28 -12.07
C THR A 300 -20.55 -19.05 -11.54
N ASP A 301 -19.55 -19.68 -12.14
CA ASP A 301 -18.16 -19.40 -11.81
C ASP A 301 -17.62 -18.12 -12.50
N SER A 302 -18.33 -17.54 -13.47
CA SER A 302 -17.75 -16.61 -14.46
C SER A 302 -18.37 -15.22 -14.54
N CYS A 303 -19.25 -14.86 -13.60
CA CYS A 303 -19.84 -13.52 -13.52
C CYS A 303 -18.78 -12.40 -13.45
N PHE A 304 -18.15 -12.19 -12.29
CA PHE A 304 -17.08 -11.19 -12.15
C PHE A 304 -15.69 -11.71 -12.53
N PHE A 305 -15.58 -13.02 -12.78
CA PHE A 305 -14.31 -13.74 -12.84
C PHE A 305 -14.17 -14.49 -14.15
N HIS A 306 -12.96 -14.89 -14.50
CA HIS A 306 -12.82 -15.89 -15.56
C HIS A 306 -13.40 -17.25 -15.11
N SER A 307 -13.86 -18.06 -16.07
CA SER A 307 -14.24 -19.46 -15.81
C SER A 307 -13.02 -20.37 -15.72
N GLY A 308 -13.16 -21.48 -15.00
CA GLY A 308 -12.18 -22.56 -14.94
C GLY A 308 -10.82 -22.13 -14.38
N PRO A 309 -9.72 -22.81 -14.74
CA PRO A 309 -8.40 -22.58 -14.15
C PRO A 309 -7.86 -21.15 -14.31
N ARG A 310 -8.25 -20.42 -15.35
CA ARG A 310 -7.85 -19.02 -15.54
C ARG A 310 -8.44 -18.10 -14.46
N GLY A 311 -9.60 -18.46 -13.92
CA GLY A 311 -10.32 -17.72 -12.89
C GLY A 311 -9.93 -18.05 -11.46
N GLU A 312 -8.84 -18.80 -11.25
CA GLU A 312 -8.41 -19.29 -9.95
C GLU A 312 -6.92 -18.99 -9.71
N HIS A 313 -6.60 -18.46 -8.53
CA HIS A 313 -5.24 -18.28 -8.07
C HIS A 313 -4.85 -19.41 -7.12
N SER A 314 -4.12 -20.40 -7.61
CA SER A 314 -3.84 -21.65 -6.88
C SER A 314 -3.10 -21.45 -5.56
N LEU A 315 -2.11 -20.55 -5.51
CA LEU A 315 -1.32 -20.30 -4.29
C LEU A 315 -2.10 -19.53 -3.21
N TRP A 316 -3.05 -18.69 -3.63
CA TRP A 316 -3.82 -17.83 -2.72
C TRP A 316 -5.23 -18.38 -2.47
N ASP A 317 -5.57 -19.51 -3.07
CA ASP A 317 -6.91 -20.12 -3.02
C ASP A 317 -8.04 -19.11 -3.30
N SER A 318 -7.89 -18.33 -4.38
CA SER A 318 -8.72 -17.13 -4.66
C SER A 318 -9.32 -17.11 -6.06
N ARG A 319 -10.26 -16.19 -6.32
CA ARG A 319 -10.85 -15.94 -7.65
C ARG A 319 -10.16 -14.79 -8.39
N LEU A 320 -10.04 -14.90 -9.72
CA LEU A 320 -9.38 -13.90 -10.57
C LEU A 320 -10.38 -13.20 -11.51
N PHE A 321 -10.38 -11.87 -11.47
CA PHE A 321 -11.29 -11.03 -12.24
C PHE A 321 -11.15 -11.24 -13.75
N ASN A 322 -12.26 -11.11 -14.46
CA ASN A 322 -12.25 -10.96 -15.91
C ASN A 322 -12.20 -9.47 -16.25
N TYR A 323 -11.00 -8.89 -16.32
CA TYR A 323 -10.83 -7.45 -16.57
C TYR A 323 -11.28 -7.00 -17.97
N SER A 324 -11.56 -7.94 -18.89
CA SER A 324 -12.11 -7.60 -20.21
C SER A 324 -13.63 -7.36 -20.21
N GLU A 325 -14.33 -7.76 -19.14
CA GLU A 325 -15.78 -7.65 -19.03
C GLU A 325 -16.21 -6.22 -18.64
N PHE A 326 -17.20 -5.67 -19.35
CA PHE A 326 -17.53 -4.24 -19.24
C PHE A 326 -18.11 -3.88 -17.87
N GLU A 327 -18.92 -4.76 -17.28
CA GLU A 327 -19.47 -4.54 -15.95
C GLU A 327 -18.45 -4.84 -14.84
N VAL A 328 -17.41 -5.66 -15.09
CA VAL A 328 -16.26 -5.81 -14.17
C VAL A 328 -15.41 -4.55 -14.16
N LEU A 329 -15.11 -3.98 -15.33
CA LEU A 329 -14.44 -2.68 -15.43
C LEU A 329 -15.24 -1.59 -14.69
N ARG A 330 -16.57 -1.57 -14.88
CA ARG A 330 -17.44 -0.63 -14.16
C ARG A 330 -17.36 -0.82 -12.66
N PHE A 331 -17.44 -2.07 -12.19
CA PHE A 331 -17.37 -2.43 -10.78
C PHE A 331 -16.07 -1.96 -10.14
N LEU A 332 -14.92 -2.26 -10.75
CA LEU A 332 -13.60 -1.94 -10.18
C LEU A 332 -13.28 -0.44 -10.29
N LEU A 333 -13.52 0.20 -11.43
CA LEU A 333 -13.27 1.64 -11.57
C LEU A 333 -14.22 2.48 -10.68
N SER A 334 -15.46 2.02 -10.51
CA SER A 334 -16.40 2.67 -9.58
C SER A 334 -16.02 2.43 -8.12
N ASN A 335 -15.33 1.33 -7.80
CA ASN A 335 -14.86 1.07 -6.45
C ASN A 335 -13.74 2.04 -6.07
N ILE A 336 -12.80 2.30 -6.99
CA ILE A 336 -11.79 3.34 -6.80
C ILE A 336 -12.47 4.68 -6.51
N ARG A 337 -13.40 5.10 -7.37
CA ARG A 337 -14.10 6.39 -7.20
C ARG A 337 -14.93 6.45 -5.93
N TRP A 338 -15.54 5.35 -5.51
CA TRP A 338 -16.27 5.23 -4.25
C TRP A 338 -15.39 5.62 -3.07
N TYR A 339 -14.19 5.03 -2.95
CA TYR A 339 -13.28 5.39 -1.85
C TYR A 339 -12.73 6.82 -1.95
N MET A 340 -12.55 7.37 -3.16
CA MET A 340 -12.13 8.76 -3.34
C MET A 340 -13.21 9.79 -2.97
N GLU A 341 -14.48 9.50 -3.26
CA GLU A 341 -15.61 10.43 -3.03
C GLU A 341 -16.24 10.25 -1.64
N GLU A 342 -16.56 9.01 -1.25
CA GLU A 342 -17.29 8.71 0.00
C GLU A 342 -16.39 8.86 1.22
N TYR A 343 -15.15 8.37 1.13
CA TYR A 343 -14.21 8.35 2.26
C TYR A 343 -13.05 9.34 2.11
N ARG A 344 -12.96 10.03 0.97
CA ARG A 344 -11.95 11.08 0.71
C ARG A 344 -10.49 10.60 0.73
N PHE A 345 -10.21 9.33 0.45
CA PHE A 345 -8.82 8.86 0.28
C PHE A 345 -8.06 9.68 -0.78
N ASP A 346 -6.77 9.90 -0.56
CA ASP A 346 -5.88 10.71 -1.40
C ASP A 346 -5.16 9.89 -2.48
N GLY A 347 -5.40 8.59 -2.52
CA GLY A 347 -4.72 7.70 -3.44
C GLY A 347 -4.76 6.25 -2.97
N PHE A 348 -3.97 5.40 -3.61
CA PHE A 348 -4.05 3.96 -3.45
C PHE A 348 -2.69 3.28 -3.56
N ARG A 349 -2.51 2.19 -2.82
CA ARG A 349 -1.59 1.13 -3.18
C ARG A 349 -2.38 0.01 -3.85
N PHE A 350 -1.99 -0.40 -5.05
CA PHE A 350 -2.58 -1.54 -5.73
C PHE A 350 -1.78 -2.79 -5.36
N ASP A 351 -2.43 -3.72 -4.66
CA ASP A 351 -1.77 -4.91 -4.13
C ASP A 351 -1.83 -6.09 -5.10
N GLY A 352 -0.73 -6.85 -5.16
CA GLY A 352 -0.60 -8.00 -6.06
C GLY A 352 -0.54 -7.62 -7.54
N VAL A 353 0.04 -6.47 -7.91
CA VAL A 353 0.15 -6.03 -9.32
C VAL A 353 0.91 -7.05 -10.16
N THR A 354 1.95 -7.71 -9.62
CA THR A 354 2.62 -8.81 -10.34
C THR A 354 1.64 -9.94 -10.70
N SER A 355 0.69 -10.29 -9.83
CA SER A 355 -0.32 -11.31 -10.13
C SER A 355 -1.26 -10.88 -11.27
N MET A 356 -1.55 -9.59 -11.35
CA MET A 356 -2.36 -9.01 -12.42
C MET A 356 -1.61 -8.95 -13.76
N LEU A 357 -0.30 -8.72 -13.74
CA LEU A 357 0.50 -8.50 -14.95
C LEU A 357 0.85 -9.78 -15.70
N TYR A 358 0.91 -10.93 -15.04
CA TYR A 358 1.36 -12.17 -15.68
C TYR A 358 0.34 -13.28 -15.54
N HIS A 359 0.11 -14.06 -16.59
CA HIS A 359 -0.77 -15.23 -16.51
C HIS A 359 -0.24 -16.30 -15.55
N SER A 360 1.09 -16.38 -15.36
CA SER A 360 1.77 -17.19 -14.35
C SER A 360 1.56 -16.69 -12.92
N ARG A 361 1.06 -15.45 -12.78
CA ARG A 361 0.93 -14.72 -11.52
C ARG A 361 2.27 -14.46 -10.82
N GLY A 362 3.38 -14.54 -11.55
CA GLY A 362 4.74 -14.49 -11.02
C GLY A 362 5.20 -15.78 -10.30
N ILE A 363 4.34 -16.82 -10.24
CA ILE A 363 4.66 -18.06 -9.54
C ILE A 363 5.70 -18.85 -10.34
N GLY A 364 6.84 -19.15 -9.70
CA GLY A 364 7.92 -19.91 -10.32
C GLY A 364 8.62 -19.20 -11.49
N GLN A 365 8.35 -17.89 -11.67
CA GLN A 365 8.95 -17.08 -12.73
C GLN A 365 10.10 -16.25 -12.16
N GLY A 366 11.29 -16.39 -12.75
CA GLY A 366 12.42 -15.52 -12.46
C GLY A 366 12.38 -14.28 -13.35
N PHE A 367 12.54 -13.10 -12.75
CA PHE A 367 12.67 -11.84 -13.48
C PHE A 367 14.15 -11.46 -13.54
N GLY A 368 14.83 -11.86 -14.62
CA GLY A 368 16.28 -11.69 -14.77
C GLY A 368 16.71 -10.27 -15.18
N GLY A 369 15.73 -9.40 -15.47
CA GLY A 369 15.95 -8.06 -16.00
C GLY A 369 16.04 -8.00 -17.53
N HIS A 370 15.94 -9.14 -18.23
CA HIS A 370 15.83 -9.15 -19.68
C HIS A 370 14.43 -8.74 -20.11
N TYR A 371 14.30 -7.92 -21.16
CA TYR A 371 13.02 -7.26 -21.44
C TYR A 371 11.97 -8.22 -22.02
N ASP A 372 12.39 -9.34 -22.61
CA ASP A 372 11.49 -10.42 -23.04
C ASP A 372 10.66 -10.99 -21.87
N ASP A 373 11.13 -10.90 -20.62
CA ASP A 373 10.37 -11.33 -19.44
C ASP A 373 9.11 -10.45 -19.23
N TYR A 374 9.08 -9.23 -19.78
CA TYR A 374 8.06 -8.20 -19.58
C TYR A 374 7.25 -7.85 -20.85
N PHE A 375 7.73 -8.29 -22.01
CA PHE A 375 7.13 -8.01 -23.32
C PHE A 375 6.93 -9.29 -24.13
N SER A 376 6.42 -10.33 -23.47
CA SER A 376 6.05 -11.62 -24.07
C SER A 376 4.56 -11.92 -23.95
N LEU A 377 4.14 -13.04 -24.53
CA LEU A 377 2.78 -13.59 -24.40
C LEU A 377 2.43 -14.04 -22.97
N GLY A 378 3.40 -14.07 -22.05
CA GLY A 378 3.15 -14.35 -20.63
C GLY A 378 2.46 -13.20 -19.89
N VAL A 379 2.45 -11.99 -20.46
CA VAL A 379 1.83 -10.80 -19.87
C VAL A 379 0.34 -10.77 -20.14
N ASP A 380 -0.42 -10.59 -19.07
CA ASP A 380 -1.86 -10.44 -19.11
C ASP A 380 -2.23 -9.02 -19.56
N THR A 381 -2.59 -8.89 -20.85
CA THR A 381 -2.97 -7.59 -21.42
C THR A 381 -4.24 -7.03 -20.77
N GLU A 382 -5.16 -7.88 -20.30
CA GLU A 382 -6.41 -7.41 -19.69
C GLU A 382 -6.14 -6.73 -18.34
N GLY A 383 -5.31 -7.38 -17.50
CA GLY A 383 -4.87 -6.81 -16.23
C GLY A 383 -4.09 -5.50 -16.42
N LEU A 384 -3.14 -5.49 -17.37
CA LEU A 384 -2.34 -4.30 -17.67
C LEU A 384 -3.21 -3.13 -18.15
N VAL A 385 -4.14 -3.36 -19.07
CA VAL A 385 -5.00 -2.29 -19.59
C VAL A 385 -5.98 -1.79 -18.54
N TYR A 386 -6.48 -2.65 -17.67
CA TYR A 386 -7.26 -2.21 -16.50
C TYR A 386 -6.44 -1.26 -15.61
N LEU A 387 -5.16 -1.56 -15.34
CA LEU A 387 -4.28 -0.67 -14.57
C LEU A 387 -4.05 0.67 -15.27
N MET A 388 -3.87 0.67 -16.60
CA MET A 388 -3.80 1.91 -17.39
C MET A 388 -5.08 2.74 -17.25
N MET A 389 -6.26 2.11 -17.38
CA MET A 389 -7.56 2.77 -17.23
C MET A 389 -7.76 3.32 -15.82
N ALA A 390 -7.38 2.57 -14.79
CA ALA A 390 -7.47 2.97 -13.39
C ALA A 390 -6.63 4.22 -13.11
N ASN A 391 -5.34 4.21 -13.48
CA ASN A 391 -4.46 5.36 -13.29
C ASN A 391 -4.87 6.55 -14.15
N HIS A 392 -5.26 6.34 -15.41
CA HIS A 392 -5.80 7.40 -16.27
C HIS A 392 -7.00 8.09 -15.61
N MET A 393 -7.95 7.31 -15.08
CA MET A 393 -9.12 7.82 -14.38
C MET A 393 -8.74 8.59 -13.10
N ILE A 394 -7.91 7.99 -12.24
CA ILE A 394 -7.49 8.59 -10.97
C ILE A 394 -6.88 9.96 -11.20
N HIS A 395 -5.88 10.07 -12.07
CA HIS A 395 -5.18 11.33 -12.31
C HIS A 395 -5.99 12.36 -13.11
N LYS A 396 -6.95 11.91 -13.93
CA LYS A 396 -7.89 12.80 -14.62
C LYS A 396 -8.91 13.43 -13.67
N LEU A 397 -9.40 12.68 -12.68
CA LEU A 397 -10.36 13.18 -11.68
C LEU A 397 -9.68 13.90 -10.51
N HIS A 398 -8.48 13.46 -10.14
CA HIS A 398 -7.72 13.96 -9.00
C HIS A 398 -6.21 13.97 -9.35
N SER A 399 -5.74 15.07 -9.93
CA SER A 399 -4.34 15.22 -10.37
C SER A 399 -3.30 15.06 -9.25
N ASP A 400 -3.69 15.41 -8.01
CA ASP A 400 -2.82 15.33 -6.84
C ASP A 400 -2.83 13.93 -6.18
N ALA A 401 -3.67 13.01 -6.66
CA ALA A 401 -3.72 11.67 -6.11
C ALA A 401 -2.40 10.91 -6.33
N VAL A 402 -2.11 9.98 -5.41
CA VAL A 402 -0.93 9.12 -5.51
C VAL A 402 -1.34 7.67 -5.75
N THR A 403 -0.71 7.00 -6.71
CA THR A 403 -0.87 5.55 -6.91
C THR A 403 0.47 4.82 -6.78
N ILE A 404 0.46 3.74 -5.99
CA ILE A 404 1.64 2.91 -5.70
C ILE A 404 1.37 1.49 -6.20
N ALA A 405 2.28 0.91 -6.98
CA ALA A 405 2.21 -0.49 -7.39
C ALA A 405 3.00 -1.39 -6.42
N GLU A 406 2.35 -2.43 -5.90
CA GLU A 406 3.04 -3.58 -5.32
C GLU A 406 3.41 -4.57 -6.44
N ASP A 407 4.54 -4.30 -7.09
CA ASP A 407 5.09 -5.13 -8.15
C ASP A 407 6.51 -5.58 -7.82
N VAL A 408 6.70 -6.89 -7.63
CA VAL A 408 8.01 -7.50 -7.39
C VAL A 408 8.80 -7.71 -8.68
N SER A 409 8.13 -7.86 -9.83
CA SER A 409 8.82 -8.17 -11.09
C SER A 409 9.73 -7.03 -11.55
N GLY A 410 9.27 -5.79 -11.37
CA GLY A 410 9.97 -4.60 -11.82
C GLY A 410 9.82 -4.33 -13.29
N MET A 411 8.59 -4.48 -13.77
CA MET A 411 8.24 -4.21 -15.15
C MET A 411 8.64 -2.78 -15.58
N PRO A 412 9.37 -2.63 -16.71
CA PRO A 412 9.66 -1.33 -17.29
C PRO A 412 8.39 -0.55 -17.61
N GLY A 413 8.32 0.72 -17.19
CA GLY A 413 7.16 1.57 -17.46
C GLY A 413 6.01 1.41 -16.46
N THR A 414 6.20 0.71 -15.34
CA THR A 414 5.19 0.68 -14.28
C THR A 414 4.89 2.08 -13.77
N CYS A 415 5.93 2.87 -13.49
CA CYS A 415 5.77 4.19 -12.88
C CYS A 415 5.95 5.34 -13.88
N ARG A 416 5.49 5.12 -15.12
CA ARG A 416 5.51 6.12 -16.20
C ARG A 416 4.10 6.44 -16.69
N PRO A 417 3.83 7.67 -17.16
CA PRO A 417 2.49 8.09 -17.55
C PRO A 417 1.84 7.23 -18.63
N VAL A 418 0.52 7.14 -18.62
CA VAL A 418 -0.25 6.42 -19.67
C VAL A 418 -0.02 7.04 -21.06
N THR A 419 0.26 8.34 -21.14
CA THR A 419 0.61 9.06 -22.39
C THR A 419 1.91 8.56 -23.03
N GLU A 420 2.81 7.96 -22.25
CA GLU A 420 4.02 7.29 -22.75
C GLU A 420 3.75 5.83 -23.19
N GLY A 421 2.51 5.34 -23.09
CA GLY A 421 2.15 3.93 -23.37
C GLY A 421 2.35 2.99 -22.17
N CYS A 422 2.43 3.55 -20.97
CA CYS A 422 2.81 2.88 -19.73
C CYS A 422 1.63 2.75 -18.74
N MET A 423 1.84 2.18 -17.55
CA MET A 423 0.74 1.86 -16.61
C MET A 423 0.20 3.06 -15.82
N GLY A 424 0.98 4.13 -15.67
CA GLY A 424 0.53 5.37 -15.03
C GLY A 424 0.69 5.44 -13.51
N PHE A 425 1.39 4.51 -12.86
CA PHE A 425 1.64 4.62 -11.42
C PHE A 425 2.62 5.76 -11.10
N ASP A 426 2.53 6.35 -9.90
CA ASP A 426 3.52 7.31 -9.41
C ASP A 426 4.75 6.62 -8.84
N TYR A 427 4.53 5.54 -8.09
CA TYR A 427 5.58 4.80 -7.42
C TYR A 427 5.38 3.29 -7.52
N ARG A 428 6.45 2.53 -7.27
CA ARG A 428 6.39 1.11 -6.92
C ARG A 428 7.13 0.83 -5.62
N LEU A 429 6.78 -0.25 -4.95
CA LEU A 429 7.52 -0.72 -3.77
C LEU A 429 8.90 -1.28 -4.16
N ALA A 430 9.95 -0.89 -3.43
CA ALA A 430 11.30 -1.41 -3.60
C ALA A 430 11.50 -2.74 -2.84
N MET A 431 10.76 -3.77 -3.26
CA MET A 431 10.58 -5.02 -2.51
C MET A 431 11.87 -5.85 -2.29
N ALA A 432 12.92 -5.62 -3.08
CA ALA A 432 14.21 -6.30 -2.92
C ALA A 432 15.05 -5.80 -1.73
N ILE A 433 14.73 -4.61 -1.18
CA ILE A 433 15.51 -4.02 -0.08
C ILE A 433 15.34 -4.81 1.24
N PRO A 434 14.11 -5.15 1.70
CA PRO A 434 13.93 -5.99 2.88
C PRO A 434 14.64 -7.34 2.78
N ASP A 435 14.52 -8.03 1.63
CA ASP A 435 15.16 -9.32 1.41
C ASP A 435 16.67 -9.26 1.59
N LYS A 436 17.30 -8.15 1.17
CA LYS A 436 18.74 -7.92 1.38
C LYS A 436 19.09 -7.85 2.87
N TRP A 437 18.30 -7.12 3.66
CA TRP A 437 18.55 -6.99 5.08
C TRP A 437 18.33 -8.31 5.82
N ILE A 438 17.26 -9.04 5.50
CA ILE A 438 17.00 -10.38 6.07
C ILE A 438 18.14 -11.34 5.69
N GLN A 439 18.55 -11.37 4.42
CA GLN A 439 19.65 -12.21 3.96
C GLN A 439 20.94 -11.96 4.78
N LEU A 440 21.29 -10.70 5.00
CA LEU A 440 22.47 -10.31 5.77
C LEU A 440 22.33 -10.71 7.24
N LEU A 441 21.22 -10.37 7.88
CA LEU A 441 20.99 -10.62 9.30
C LEU A 441 20.87 -12.12 9.64
N LYS A 442 20.31 -12.91 8.72
CA LYS A 442 20.08 -14.35 8.92
C LYS A 442 21.30 -15.20 8.59
N HIS A 443 22.11 -14.81 7.60
CA HIS A 443 23.12 -15.69 7.01
C HIS A 443 24.56 -15.15 7.05
N LYS A 444 24.79 -13.91 7.50
CA LYS A 444 26.11 -13.27 7.44
C LYS A 444 26.47 -12.64 8.79
N SER A 445 27.74 -12.78 9.20
CA SER A 445 28.30 -11.96 10.28
C SER A 445 28.60 -10.55 9.79
N ASP A 446 28.60 -9.56 10.68
CA ASP A 446 28.81 -8.14 10.35
C ASP A 446 30.08 -7.89 9.50
N ASP A 447 31.20 -8.54 9.84
CA ASP A 447 32.47 -8.41 9.09
C ASP A 447 32.39 -8.92 7.64
N SER A 448 31.45 -9.84 7.38
CA SER A 448 31.23 -10.46 6.06
C SER A 448 30.20 -9.71 5.20
N TRP A 449 29.63 -8.61 5.70
CA TRP A 449 28.72 -7.79 4.91
C TRP A 449 29.44 -7.18 3.71
N ASP A 450 28.91 -7.42 2.52
CA ASP A 450 29.41 -6.85 1.28
C ASP A 450 28.76 -5.46 1.08
N ILE A 451 29.55 -4.42 1.32
CA ILE A 451 29.13 -3.03 1.22
C ILE A 451 28.76 -2.69 -0.23
N GLY A 452 29.53 -3.18 -1.20
CA GLY A 452 29.25 -2.96 -2.61
C GLY A 452 27.88 -3.52 -3.01
N ASN A 453 27.54 -4.70 -2.50
CA ASN A 453 26.28 -5.36 -2.76
C ASN A 453 25.08 -4.68 -2.06
N ILE A 454 25.25 -4.21 -0.81
CA ILE A 454 24.23 -3.38 -0.13
C ILE A 454 23.91 -2.14 -0.94
N ILE A 455 24.94 -1.39 -1.35
CA ILE A 455 24.78 -0.17 -2.14
C ILE A 455 24.16 -0.48 -3.49
N HIS A 456 24.57 -1.57 -4.14
CA HIS A 456 23.94 -2.00 -5.39
C HIS A 456 22.45 -2.25 -5.20
N THR A 457 22.01 -3.00 -4.17
CA THR A 457 20.58 -3.23 -3.94
C THR A 457 19.80 -1.94 -3.69
N LEU A 458 20.33 -0.99 -2.91
CA LEU A 458 19.65 0.28 -2.63
C LEU A 458 19.56 1.21 -3.86
N THR A 459 20.49 1.08 -4.81
CA THR A 459 20.60 2.00 -5.96
C THR A 459 20.20 1.37 -7.30
N ASN A 460 20.05 0.04 -7.38
CA ASN A 460 19.66 -0.68 -8.59
C ASN A 460 18.16 -0.50 -8.88
N ARG A 461 17.82 0.67 -9.42
CA ARG A 461 16.46 1.13 -9.63
C ARG A 461 16.39 1.87 -10.97
N ARG A 462 15.21 1.88 -11.59
CA ARG A 462 15.02 2.52 -12.90
C ARG A 462 15.02 4.04 -12.76
N TRP A 463 15.76 4.72 -13.63
CA TRP A 463 15.83 6.18 -13.63
C TRP A 463 14.47 6.80 -14.00
N MET A 464 14.03 7.81 -13.23
CA MET A 464 12.73 8.50 -13.40
C MET A 464 11.49 7.60 -13.25
N GLU A 465 11.60 6.49 -12.53
CA GLU A 465 10.47 5.73 -12.00
C GLU A 465 10.55 5.79 -10.47
N GLY A 466 9.51 6.29 -9.81
CA GLY A 466 9.53 6.51 -8.37
C GLY A 466 9.53 5.18 -7.59
N ASN A 467 10.42 5.04 -6.63
CA ASN A 467 10.42 3.89 -5.72
C ASN A 467 10.15 4.30 -4.27
N VAL A 468 9.23 3.60 -3.62
CA VAL A 468 9.04 3.65 -2.17
C VAL A 468 9.97 2.65 -1.52
N ALA A 469 10.96 3.16 -0.78
CA ALA A 469 11.94 2.34 -0.06
C ALA A 469 11.51 2.07 1.38
N TYR A 470 11.78 0.86 1.85
CA TYR A 470 11.51 0.45 3.23
C TYR A 470 12.50 -0.65 3.61
N ALA A 471 12.87 -0.69 4.89
CA ALA A 471 13.86 -1.65 5.38
C ALA A 471 13.23 -3.01 5.71
N GLU A 472 11.97 -3.00 6.12
CA GLU A 472 11.15 -4.16 6.48
C GLU A 472 9.67 -3.75 6.30
N SER A 473 8.81 -4.71 5.95
CA SER A 473 7.37 -4.51 5.75
C SER A 473 6.53 -5.27 6.77
N HIS A 474 5.21 -5.19 6.58
CA HIS A 474 4.24 -6.02 7.27
C HIS A 474 4.49 -7.53 7.09
N ASP A 475 5.05 -7.99 5.97
CA ASP A 475 5.34 -9.42 5.73
C ASP A 475 6.41 -9.95 6.70
N GLN A 476 7.53 -9.23 6.87
CA GLN A 476 8.56 -9.60 7.83
C GLN A 476 8.11 -9.48 9.29
N ALA A 477 7.06 -8.67 9.53
CA ALA A 477 6.47 -8.61 10.85
C ALA A 477 5.59 -9.83 11.16
N LEU A 478 5.13 -10.61 10.18
CA LEU A 478 4.26 -11.76 10.41
C LEU A 478 4.99 -12.97 11.01
N VAL A 479 4.22 -13.87 11.63
CA VAL A 479 4.71 -15.16 12.13
C VAL A 479 5.37 -15.97 10.99
N GLY A 480 6.59 -16.43 11.24
CA GLY A 480 7.40 -17.14 10.24
C GLY A 480 8.66 -16.38 9.81
N ASP A 481 8.72 -15.07 10.10
CA ASP A 481 9.95 -14.27 10.04
C ASP A 481 10.16 -13.50 11.37
N LYS A 482 11.14 -12.58 11.40
CA LYS A 482 11.43 -11.69 12.52
C LYS A 482 11.57 -10.26 12.01
N THR A 483 11.16 -9.29 12.83
CA THR A 483 11.51 -7.87 12.61
C THR A 483 13.03 -7.68 12.61
N ILE A 484 13.54 -6.61 11.99
CA ILE A 484 14.97 -6.27 12.02
C ILE A 484 15.46 -6.15 13.46
N ALA A 485 14.66 -5.53 14.34
CA ALA A 485 14.96 -5.43 15.76
C ALA A 485 15.14 -6.81 16.41
N PHE A 486 14.24 -7.74 16.13
CA PHE A 486 14.29 -9.08 16.71
C PHE A 486 15.38 -9.98 16.07
N TRP A 487 15.71 -9.79 14.79
CA TRP A 487 16.91 -10.38 14.17
C TRP A 487 18.21 -9.89 14.83
N LEU A 488 18.25 -8.62 15.24
CA LEU A 488 19.45 -8.00 15.82
C LEU A 488 19.66 -8.31 17.30
N MET A 489 18.57 -8.39 18.07
CA MET A 489 18.61 -8.40 19.54
C MET A 489 17.99 -9.65 20.17
N ASP A 490 17.10 -10.35 19.45
CA ASP A 490 16.42 -11.57 19.88
C ASP A 490 15.90 -11.48 21.33
N LYS A 491 16.07 -12.54 22.14
CA LYS A 491 15.58 -12.60 23.51
C LYS A 491 16.19 -11.58 24.48
N GLU A 492 17.31 -10.94 24.13
CA GLU A 492 17.90 -9.91 25.00
C GLU A 492 17.03 -8.66 25.08
N MET A 493 16.12 -8.46 24.10
CA MET A 493 15.12 -7.39 24.14
C MET A 493 14.24 -7.45 25.40
N TYR A 494 14.02 -8.64 25.96
CA TYR A 494 13.14 -8.82 27.13
C TYR A 494 13.83 -8.49 28.47
N THR A 495 15.17 -8.41 28.51
CA THR A 495 15.93 -8.27 29.75
C THR A 495 16.86 -7.05 29.80
N HIS A 496 17.35 -6.59 28.64
CA HIS A 496 18.38 -5.53 28.56
C HIS A 496 17.90 -4.26 27.84
N MET A 497 16.59 -4.15 27.59
CA MET A 497 15.97 -2.92 27.08
C MET A 497 15.66 -1.89 28.16
N SER A 498 15.92 -2.18 29.44
CA SER A 498 15.86 -1.16 30.49
C SER A 498 17.08 -0.24 30.43
N THR A 499 16.90 1.05 30.68
CA THR A 499 18.01 2.00 30.85
C THR A 499 18.76 1.80 32.17
N LEU A 500 18.24 0.96 33.07
CA LEU A 500 18.83 0.60 34.36
C LEU A 500 19.51 -0.77 34.35
N SER A 501 19.37 -1.55 33.27
CA SER A 501 20.07 -2.83 33.16
C SER A 501 21.57 -2.63 32.97
N ASP A 502 22.35 -3.67 33.25
CA ASP A 502 23.74 -3.73 32.81
C ASP A 502 23.85 -3.56 31.29
N GLN A 503 25.01 -3.10 30.83
CA GLN A 503 25.29 -2.89 29.41
C GLN A 503 25.35 -4.25 28.69
N SER A 504 24.63 -4.37 27.57
CA SER A 504 24.69 -5.53 26.67
C SER A 504 25.23 -5.09 25.32
N LEU A 505 26.33 -5.71 24.89
CA LEU A 505 26.90 -5.49 23.56
C LEU A 505 25.95 -5.90 22.43
N ILE A 506 25.02 -6.83 22.70
CA ILE A 506 23.99 -7.25 21.73
C ILE A 506 22.95 -6.15 21.56
N ILE A 507 22.47 -5.55 22.65
CA ILE A 507 21.54 -4.41 22.58
C ILE A 507 22.21 -3.18 21.95
N ASP A 508 23.46 -2.87 22.32
CA ASP A 508 24.19 -1.74 21.74
C ASP A 508 24.38 -1.92 20.22
N ARG A 509 24.75 -3.14 19.79
CA ARG A 509 24.81 -3.51 18.37
C ARG A 509 23.45 -3.33 17.70
N GLY A 510 22.39 -3.84 18.32
CA GLY A 510 21.06 -3.85 17.74
C GLY A 510 20.48 -2.46 17.57
N ILE A 511 20.58 -1.61 18.60
CA ILE A 511 20.14 -0.21 18.53
C ILE A 511 20.92 0.53 17.44
N ALA A 512 22.24 0.35 17.37
CA ALA A 512 23.07 1.01 16.36
C ALA A 512 22.70 0.57 14.93
N LEU A 513 22.70 -0.74 14.66
CA LEU A 513 22.43 -1.25 13.32
C LEU A 513 20.98 -0.99 12.86
N HIS A 514 20.00 -1.04 13.76
CA HIS A 514 18.62 -0.69 13.44
C HIS A 514 18.52 0.74 12.90
N LYS A 515 19.17 1.71 13.56
CA LYS A 515 19.23 3.11 13.10
C LYS A 515 19.94 3.23 11.75
N LEU A 516 21.09 2.58 11.58
CA LEU A 516 21.90 2.65 10.36
C LEU A 516 21.16 2.04 9.14
N ILE A 517 20.55 0.87 9.30
CA ILE A 517 19.79 0.18 8.24
C ILE A 517 18.61 1.03 7.77
N ARG A 518 17.83 1.58 8.71
CA ARG A 518 16.68 2.43 8.36
C ARG A 518 17.15 3.72 7.69
N TYR A 519 18.20 4.35 8.20
CA TYR A 519 18.67 5.62 7.66
C TYR A 519 19.34 5.50 6.29
N ILE A 520 20.15 4.46 6.04
CA ILE A 520 20.72 4.25 4.70
C ILE A 520 19.62 3.90 3.68
N THR A 521 18.60 3.15 4.09
CA THR A 521 17.45 2.84 3.24
C THR A 521 16.67 4.12 2.90
N HIS A 522 16.42 4.99 3.89
CA HIS A 522 15.72 6.26 3.71
C HIS A 522 16.54 7.28 2.88
N GLY A 523 17.87 7.32 3.05
CA GLY A 523 18.76 8.24 2.35
C GLY A 523 19.03 7.84 0.90
N LEU A 524 19.13 6.54 0.60
CA LEU A 524 19.67 6.03 -0.65
C LEU A 524 18.69 5.15 -1.46
N GLY A 525 17.69 4.56 -0.80
CA GLY A 525 16.87 3.48 -1.36
C GLY A 525 15.73 3.89 -2.28
N GLY A 526 15.30 5.15 -2.27
CA GLY A 526 14.04 5.54 -2.92
C GLY A 526 13.82 7.05 -3.11
N GLU A 527 12.70 7.37 -3.73
CA GLU A 527 12.11 8.71 -3.87
C GLU A 527 10.96 8.94 -2.87
N ALA A 528 10.61 7.89 -2.12
CA ALA A 528 9.70 7.89 -0.99
C ALA A 528 10.19 6.88 0.06
N TYR A 529 9.74 7.01 1.31
CA TYR A 529 10.06 6.10 2.40
C TYR A 529 8.78 5.52 3.01
N LEU A 530 8.80 4.25 3.42
CA LEU A 530 7.71 3.59 4.12
C LEU A 530 8.20 2.91 5.41
N ASN A 531 7.38 2.97 6.45
CA ASN A 531 7.56 2.27 7.71
C ASN A 531 6.26 1.59 8.15
N PHE A 532 6.33 0.31 8.51
CA PHE A 532 5.20 -0.40 9.10
C PHE A 532 5.08 -0.16 10.60
N ILE A 533 3.84 0.05 11.07
CA ILE A 533 3.47 0.38 12.46
C ILE A 533 4.22 -0.48 13.49
N GLY A 534 4.99 0.18 14.37
CA GLY A 534 5.78 -0.44 15.43
C GLY A 534 7.27 -0.58 15.10
N ASN A 535 7.64 -0.73 13.83
CA ASN A 535 9.03 -0.93 13.44
C ASN A 535 9.88 0.34 13.66
N GLU A 536 9.25 1.51 13.76
CA GLU A 536 9.95 2.77 14.03
C GLU A 536 10.71 2.78 15.35
N PHE A 537 10.19 2.07 16.35
CA PHE A 537 10.80 1.96 17.67
C PHE A 537 11.40 0.58 17.92
N GLY A 538 11.50 -0.27 16.89
CA GLY A 538 12.03 -1.63 17.01
C GLY A 538 11.15 -2.51 17.90
N HIS A 539 9.85 -2.56 17.61
CA HIS A 539 8.90 -3.41 18.32
C HIS A 539 9.40 -4.87 18.41
N PRO A 540 9.37 -5.51 19.59
CA PRO A 540 9.85 -6.88 19.77
C PRO A 540 8.88 -7.91 19.17
N GLU A 541 9.21 -9.19 19.30
CA GLU A 541 8.34 -10.32 18.91
C GLU A 541 8.02 -10.33 17.40
N TRP A 542 6.79 -10.70 17.07
CA TRP A 542 6.20 -10.75 15.73
C TRP A 542 4.69 -10.49 15.83
N LEU A 543 4.05 -10.30 14.69
CA LEU A 543 2.62 -10.17 14.48
C LEU A 543 2.05 -11.53 14.11
N ASP A 544 1.01 -11.99 14.82
CA ASP A 544 0.27 -13.20 14.45
C ASP A 544 -1.21 -12.97 14.68
N PHE A 545 -2.02 -13.23 13.66
CA PHE A 545 -3.45 -13.04 13.71
C PHE A 545 -4.15 -14.26 14.33
N PRO A 546 -5.34 -14.08 14.93
CA PRO A 546 -6.14 -15.19 15.44
C PRO A 546 -6.46 -16.21 14.33
N ARG A 547 -6.02 -17.45 14.52
CA ARG A 547 -6.24 -18.57 13.60
C ARG A 547 -6.26 -19.90 14.33
N ALA A 548 -6.66 -20.97 13.67
CA ALA A 548 -6.68 -22.31 14.26
C ALA A 548 -5.32 -22.70 14.87
N GLY A 549 -4.22 -22.39 14.18
CA GLY A 549 -2.86 -22.74 14.61
C GLY A 549 -2.34 -22.02 15.87
N ASN A 550 -3.05 -21.01 16.39
CA ASN A 550 -2.70 -20.34 17.65
C ASN A 550 -3.90 -20.24 18.60
N ASN A 551 -4.90 -21.12 18.45
CA ASN A 551 -6.13 -21.14 19.24
C ASN A 551 -6.91 -19.82 19.21
N SER A 552 -6.95 -19.15 18.06
CA SER A 552 -7.59 -17.84 17.87
C SER A 552 -7.09 -16.78 18.85
N SER A 553 -5.79 -16.78 19.14
CA SER A 553 -5.17 -15.84 20.05
C SER A 553 -5.02 -14.46 19.42
N TYR A 554 -5.38 -13.44 20.18
CA TYR A 554 -5.12 -12.03 19.86
C TYR A 554 -3.84 -11.50 20.52
N HIS A 555 -3.08 -12.35 21.22
CA HIS A 555 -1.93 -11.91 22.01
C HIS A 555 -0.85 -11.20 21.18
N TYR A 556 -0.62 -11.65 19.94
CA TYR A 556 0.35 -11.03 19.02
C TYR A 556 -0.30 -10.07 18.02
N ALA A 557 -1.64 -10.02 17.95
CA ALA A 557 -2.39 -9.15 17.04
C ALA A 557 -2.58 -7.74 17.62
N ARG A 558 -1.48 -7.12 18.08
CA ARG A 558 -1.48 -5.85 18.82
C ARG A 558 -0.17 -5.06 18.64
N ARG A 559 -0.14 -3.84 19.19
CA ARG A 559 1.06 -2.99 19.26
C ARG A 559 1.32 -2.52 20.69
N GLN A 560 2.51 -2.84 21.20
CA GLN A 560 2.88 -2.60 22.61
C GLN A 560 3.33 -1.16 22.84
N TRP A 561 2.41 -0.20 22.73
CA TRP A 561 2.72 1.24 22.86
C TRP A 561 3.36 1.62 24.20
N ASN A 562 3.03 0.90 25.26
CA ASN A 562 3.70 1.03 26.57
C ASN A 562 5.23 0.89 26.50
N LEU A 563 5.78 0.14 25.55
CA LEU A 563 7.23 -0.05 25.45
C LEU A 563 7.95 1.23 25.03
N VAL A 564 7.34 2.01 24.14
CA VAL A 564 7.91 3.27 23.64
C VAL A 564 7.55 4.47 24.50
N ASP A 565 6.42 4.40 25.21
CA ASP A 565 5.97 5.45 26.12
C ASP A 565 6.68 5.42 27.49
N ASP A 566 7.29 4.29 27.87
CA ASP A 566 8.03 4.16 29.14
C ASP A 566 9.46 4.74 29.02
N GLU A 567 9.71 5.83 29.74
CA GLU A 567 11.00 6.51 29.78
C GLU A 567 12.13 5.66 30.40
N MET A 568 11.85 4.56 31.07
CA MET A 568 12.88 3.64 31.58
C MET A 568 13.29 2.59 30.54
N LEU A 569 12.67 2.56 29.36
CA LEU A 569 13.01 1.62 28.29
C LEU A 569 13.74 2.28 27.12
N LYS A 570 14.59 1.49 26.44
CA LYS A 570 15.45 1.92 25.34
C LYS A 570 14.72 2.06 23.99
N TYR A 571 13.48 1.59 23.86
CA TYR A 571 12.69 1.73 22.62
C TYR A 571 12.51 3.19 22.21
N LYS A 572 12.41 4.11 23.19
CA LYS A 572 12.36 5.55 22.96
C LYS A 572 13.54 6.09 22.15
N PHE A 573 14.72 5.46 22.25
CA PHE A 573 15.90 5.88 21.48
C PHE A 573 15.74 5.65 19.98
N LEU A 574 15.19 4.49 19.60
CA LEU A 574 14.87 4.16 18.21
C LEU A 574 13.73 5.05 17.70
N ASN A 575 12.72 5.26 18.53
CA ASN A 575 11.59 6.14 18.24
C ASN A 575 12.02 7.61 18.03
N ASN A 576 12.95 8.12 18.83
CA ASN A 576 13.48 9.47 18.70
C ASN A 576 14.35 9.61 17.45
N TRP A 577 15.12 8.57 17.12
CA TRP A 577 15.91 8.53 15.89
C TRP A 577 15.02 8.60 14.65
N ASP A 578 13.92 7.85 14.64
CA ASP A 578 12.96 7.86 13.54
C ASP A 578 12.39 9.26 13.30
N ALA A 579 11.93 9.92 14.37
CA ALA A 579 11.43 11.28 14.29
C ALA A 579 12.49 12.23 13.74
N ALA A 580 13.72 12.15 14.26
CA ALA A 580 14.82 12.99 13.82
C ALA A 580 15.15 12.76 12.33
N MET A 581 15.15 11.51 11.86
CA MET A 581 15.34 11.16 10.45
C MET A 581 14.28 11.83 9.57
N ASN A 582 13.00 11.65 9.88
CA ASN A 582 11.89 12.20 9.08
C ASN A 582 11.85 13.73 9.10
N HIS A 583 12.05 14.37 10.26
CA HIS A 583 12.10 15.83 10.38
C HIS A 583 13.30 16.43 9.64
N THR A 584 14.44 15.72 9.62
CA THR A 584 15.62 16.11 8.85
C THR A 584 15.33 15.99 7.35
N GLU A 585 14.62 14.95 6.90
CA GLU A 585 14.20 14.86 5.50
C GLU A 585 13.20 15.95 5.14
N ASN A 586 12.26 16.27 6.01
CA ASN A 586 11.32 17.36 5.78
C ASN A 586 12.05 18.72 5.62
N LYS A 587 13.18 18.91 6.31
CA LYS A 587 14.01 20.12 6.21
C LYS A 587 14.83 20.19 4.92
N TYR A 588 15.46 19.08 4.51
CA TYR A 588 16.44 19.08 3.40
C TYR A 588 15.94 18.44 2.09
N GLY A 589 14.88 17.65 2.14
CA GLY A 589 14.15 17.12 0.98
C GLY A 589 14.92 16.14 0.11
N TRP A 590 15.72 15.22 0.69
CA TRP A 590 16.55 14.33 -0.11
C TRP A 590 15.79 13.25 -0.87
N LEU A 591 14.60 12.84 -0.42
CA LEU A 591 13.81 11.84 -1.16
C LEU A 591 13.31 12.42 -2.50
N ALA A 592 12.96 13.71 -2.53
CA ALA A 592 12.52 14.40 -3.75
C ALA A 592 13.69 14.80 -4.67
N ALA A 593 14.94 14.70 -4.19
CA ALA A 593 16.12 15.04 -4.98
C ALA A 593 16.52 13.88 -5.91
N HIS A 594 17.30 14.22 -6.94
CA HIS A 594 17.92 13.22 -7.81
C HIS A 594 18.71 12.18 -6.99
N PRO A 595 18.82 10.93 -7.50
CA PRO A 595 19.66 9.87 -6.95
C PRO A 595 21.03 10.34 -6.48
N ALA A 596 21.45 9.75 -5.35
CA ALA A 596 22.69 10.12 -4.69
C ALA A 596 23.93 9.81 -5.53
N TYR A 597 25.00 10.57 -5.30
CA TYR A 597 26.34 10.22 -5.77
C TYR A 597 27.06 9.45 -4.65
N VAL A 598 27.34 8.16 -4.85
CA VAL A 598 28.08 7.34 -3.88
C VAL A 598 29.58 7.46 -4.15
N SER A 599 30.28 8.27 -3.35
CA SER A 599 31.73 8.46 -3.47
C SER A 599 32.54 7.33 -2.85
N THR A 600 32.01 6.67 -1.81
CA THR A 600 32.75 5.64 -1.07
C THR A 600 31.85 4.48 -0.70
N LYS A 601 32.34 3.26 -0.96
CA LYS A 601 31.74 1.98 -0.57
C LYS A 601 32.87 1.03 -0.16
N HIS A 602 33.60 1.41 0.88
CA HIS A 602 34.85 0.78 1.27
C HIS A 602 34.60 -0.55 1.97
N GLN A 603 35.06 -1.66 1.38
CA GLN A 603 34.75 -3.00 1.88
C GLN A 603 35.47 -3.32 3.20
N ASP A 604 36.77 -3.01 3.33
CA ASP A 604 37.51 -3.40 4.55
C ASP A 604 37.14 -2.53 5.75
N ASP A 605 37.14 -1.21 5.56
CA ASP A 605 36.70 -0.25 6.57
C ASP A 605 35.20 -0.31 6.87
N LYS A 606 34.40 -0.96 6.00
CA LYS A 606 32.93 -0.98 6.07
C LYS A 606 32.30 0.42 6.09
N VAL A 607 32.93 1.39 5.41
CA VAL A 607 32.49 2.78 5.35
C VAL A 607 31.78 3.09 4.04
N VAL A 608 30.63 3.75 4.14
CA VAL A 608 29.86 4.27 3.00
C VAL A 608 29.80 5.78 3.10
N VAL A 609 30.06 6.46 1.98
CA VAL A 609 29.85 7.91 1.84
C VAL A 609 29.07 8.18 0.56
N PHE A 610 28.03 9.00 0.67
CA PHE A 610 27.29 9.50 -0.48
C PHE A 610 26.76 10.91 -0.28
N GLU A 611 26.53 11.61 -1.37
CA GLU A 611 25.91 12.93 -1.38
C GLU A 611 24.51 12.88 -1.98
N ARG A 612 23.53 13.49 -1.31
CA ARG A 612 22.15 13.64 -1.82
C ARG A 612 21.55 14.95 -1.31
N ALA A 613 20.89 15.71 -2.19
CA ALA A 613 20.33 17.03 -1.87
C ALA A 613 21.31 18.01 -1.19
N GLY A 614 22.59 17.97 -1.60
CA GLY A 614 23.64 18.83 -1.03
C GLY A 614 24.12 18.43 0.37
N LEU A 615 23.57 17.35 0.94
CA LEU A 615 24.06 16.74 2.17
C LEU A 615 25.13 15.68 1.89
N VAL A 616 26.05 15.51 2.83
CA VAL A 616 27.06 14.43 2.82
C VAL A 616 26.70 13.43 3.91
N PHE A 617 26.41 12.19 3.54
CA PHE A 617 26.08 11.11 4.45
C PHE A 617 27.29 10.20 4.64
N VAL A 618 27.60 9.88 5.89
CA VAL A 618 28.74 9.00 6.24
C VAL A 618 28.24 7.91 7.17
N PHE A 619 28.45 6.65 6.80
CA PHE A 619 28.09 5.47 7.59
C PHE A 619 29.34 4.64 7.85
N ASN A 620 29.53 4.20 9.10
CA ASN A 620 30.53 3.22 9.47
C ASN A 620 29.81 1.95 9.98
N PHE A 621 29.80 0.90 9.17
CA PHE A 621 29.24 -0.41 9.53
C PHE A 621 30.27 -1.34 10.20
N HIS A 622 31.52 -0.91 10.38
CA HIS A 622 32.55 -1.77 10.98
C HIS A 622 32.13 -2.13 12.41
N PRO A 623 32.24 -3.41 12.82
CA PRO A 623 31.76 -3.82 14.14
C PRO A 623 32.65 -3.38 15.32
N THR A 624 33.85 -2.83 15.07
CA THR A 624 34.84 -2.51 16.12
C THR A 624 35.71 -1.29 15.82
N LYS A 625 36.10 -1.04 14.57
CA LYS A 625 37.00 0.08 14.24
C LYS A 625 36.28 1.43 14.19
N SER A 626 36.91 2.40 14.83
CA SER A 626 36.56 3.82 14.76
C SER A 626 37.68 4.56 14.02
N PHE A 627 37.34 5.56 13.22
CA PHE A 627 38.31 6.29 12.41
C PHE A 627 38.35 7.76 12.82
N ALA A 628 39.51 8.24 13.29
CA ALA A 628 39.72 9.61 13.80
C ALA A 628 39.68 10.68 12.71
N ASP A 629 40.41 10.44 11.61
CA ASP A 629 40.62 11.42 10.54
C ASP A 629 40.22 10.86 9.17
N TYR A 630 39.04 10.22 9.09
CA TYR A 630 38.60 9.54 7.88
C TYR A 630 38.33 10.54 6.77
N ARG A 631 39.10 10.47 5.68
CA ARG A 631 38.95 11.38 4.54
C ARG A 631 37.72 10.99 3.72
N ILE A 632 36.84 11.96 3.48
CA ILE A 632 35.64 11.80 2.66
C ILE A 632 35.60 12.85 1.54
N GLY A 633 35.13 12.46 0.36
CA GLY A 633 35.00 13.38 -0.78
C GLY A 633 33.74 14.25 -0.64
N VAL A 634 33.85 15.52 -1.01
CA VAL A 634 32.75 16.50 -1.00
C VAL A 634 32.79 17.33 -2.28
N GLU A 635 31.64 17.56 -2.90
CA GLU A 635 31.60 18.21 -4.20
C GLU A 635 31.76 19.71 -4.16
N VAL A 636 31.04 20.34 -3.25
CA VAL A 636 30.93 21.78 -3.16
C VAL A 636 31.86 22.26 -2.05
N GLU A 637 32.73 23.21 -2.36
CA GLU A 637 33.59 23.83 -1.34
C GLU A 637 32.75 24.60 -0.30
N GLY A 638 33.24 24.65 0.93
CA GLY A 638 32.68 25.47 1.99
C GLY A 638 32.87 24.88 3.39
N ASN A 639 32.05 25.38 4.30
CA ASN A 639 32.00 24.93 5.68
C ASN A 639 30.80 24.02 5.87
N TYR A 640 31.03 22.89 6.52
CA TYR A 640 30.01 21.88 6.80
C TYR A 640 29.83 21.69 8.30
N LYS A 641 28.60 21.39 8.71
CA LYS A 641 28.21 21.05 10.09
C LYS A 641 27.44 19.75 10.13
N ILE A 642 27.59 19.00 11.22
CA ILE A 642 26.79 17.81 11.47
C ILE A 642 25.37 18.24 11.83
N VAL A 643 24.40 17.80 11.04
CA VAL A 643 22.97 18.10 11.23
C VAL A 643 22.21 16.93 11.83
N LEU A 644 22.75 15.71 11.71
CA LEU A 644 22.22 14.51 12.34
C LEU A 644 23.36 13.55 12.65
N SER A 645 23.33 12.94 13.84
CA SER A 645 24.31 11.97 14.31
C SER A 645 23.59 10.85 15.06
N SER A 646 23.78 9.60 14.63
CA SER A 646 23.20 8.46 15.33
C SER A 646 23.86 8.19 16.68
N ASP A 647 25.02 8.79 16.95
CA ASP A 647 25.76 8.59 18.20
C ASP A 647 25.28 9.52 19.34
N ASP A 648 24.35 10.43 19.07
CA ASP A 648 23.80 11.30 20.10
C ASP A 648 23.11 10.49 21.21
N LYS A 649 23.26 10.94 22.46
CA LYS A 649 22.64 10.30 23.63
C LYS A 649 21.11 10.17 23.52
N ALA A 650 20.45 11.14 22.86
CA ALA A 650 19.00 11.13 22.64
C ALA A 650 18.52 9.92 21.80
N PHE A 651 19.43 9.29 21.06
CA PHE A 651 19.19 8.14 20.21
C PHE A 651 19.89 6.88 20.75
N GLY A 652 20.31 6.88 22.02
CA GLY A 652 20.98 5.74 22.65
C GLY A 652 22.40 5.49 22.10
N GLY A 653 23.04 6.53 21.56
CA GLY A 653 24.47 6.49 21.23
C GLY A 653 25.36 6.88 22.40
N PHE A 654 26.67 6.92 22.16
CA PHE A 654 27.68 7.13 23.21
C PHE A 654 28.16 8.58 23.33
N ASP A 655 27.57 9.51 22.57
CA ASP A 655 27.84 10.95 22.63
C ASP A 655 29.31 11.31 22.36
N ARG A 656 29.96 10.62 21.42
CA ARG A 656 31.39 10.78 21.14
C ARG A 656 31.70 11.84 20.09
N ILE A 657 30.68 12.33 19.38
CA ILE A 657 30.83 13.22 18.23
C ILE A 657 30.46 14.65 18.63
N ASP A 658 31.43 15.56 18.59
CA ASP A 658 31.19 16.98 18.84
C ASP A 658 30.59 17.67 17.60
N LYS A 659 29.29 17.97 17.66
CA LYS A 659 28.56 18.64 16.57
C LYS A 659 28.87 20.15 16.45
N SER A 660 29.61 20.74 17.39
CA SER A 660 30.04 22.13 17.31
C SER A 660 31.19 22.35 16.33
N VAL A 661 31.89 21.28 15.92
CA VAL A 661 33.01 21.33 14.97
C VAL A 661 32.55 21.78 13.59
N THR A 662 33.28 22.72 12.97
CA THR A 662 33.13 23.08 11.56
C THR A 662 34.10 22.27 10.70
N PHE A 663 33.58 21.60 9.68
CA PHE A 663 34.37 20.86 8.70
C PHE A 663 34.62 21.74 7.48
N VAL A 664 35.84 22.28 7.36
CA VAL A 664 36.24 23.12 6.23
C VAL A 664 36.79 22.25 5.12
N THR A 665 36.28 22.41 3.89
CA THR A 665 36.76 21.64 2.73
C THR A 665 38.17 22.02 2.31
N THR A 666 38.99 21.02 2.00
CA THR A 666 40.28 21.20 1.32
C THR A 666 40.09 21.02 -0.19
N PRO A 667 40.57 21.96 -1.04
CA PRO A 667 40.38 21.93 -2.49
C PRO A 667 41.35 20.97 -3.19
N GLU A 668 41.24 19.69 -2.85
CA GLU A 668 41.97 18.58 -3.47
C GLU A 668 40.99 17.46 -3.77
N GLY A 669 41.06 16.92 -4.99
CA GLY A 669 40.13 15.89 -5.44
C GLY A 669 40.30 14.57 -4.68
N PHE A 670 39.20 13.99 -4.21
CA PHE A 670 39.21 12.71 -3.50
C PHE A 670 37.93 11.92 -3.79
N ALA A 671 38.05 10.60 -4.00
CA ALA A 671 36.92 9.69 -4.23
C ALA A 671 35.93 10.16 -5.33
N GLY A 672 36.47 10.78 -6.40
CA GLY A 672 35.68 11.30 -7.52
C GLY A 672 34.92 12.60 -7.24
N ARG A 673 35.24 13.32 -6.16
CA ARG A 673 34.72 14.66 -5.84
C ARG A 673 35.83 15.70 -5.91
N ARG A 674 35.46 16.99 -6.00
CA ARG A 674 36.42 18.10 -6.15
C ARG A 674 37.16 18.50 -4.87
N ASN A 675 36.59 18.21 -3.70
CA ASN A 675 37.15 18.57 -2.41
C ASN A 675 37.15 17.37 -1.46
N TYR A 676 37.80 17.50 -0.31
CA TYR A 676 37.63 16.56 0.81
C TYR A 676 37.48 17.26 2.16
N VAL A 677 36.91 16.54 3.13
CA VAL A 677 36.99 16.85 4.57
C VAL A 677 37.44 15.59 5.32
N GLN A 678 37.89 15.75 6.57
CA GLN A 678 38.18 14.62 7.45
C GLN A 678 37.19 14.60 8.59
N VAL A 679 36.67 13.41 8.91
CA VAL A 679 35.66 13.22 9.96
C VAL A 679 36.09 12.16 10.96
N TYR A 680 35.72 12.38 12.22
CA TYR A 680 35.70 11.32 13.22
C TYR A 680 34.41 10.51 13.05
N ILE A 681 34.54 9.21 12.74
CA ILE A 681 33.41 8.31 12.56
C ILE A 681 33.59 7.03 13.39
N PRO A 682 32.95 6.94 14.58
CA PRO A 682 32.99 5.76 15.42
C PRO A 682 32.39 4.51 14.77
N SER A 683 32.77 3.33 15.27
CA SER A 683 32.16 2.06 14.88
C SER A 683 30.64 2.07 15.05
N ARG A 684 29.91 1.53 14.05
CA ARG A 684 28.43 1.44 14.01
C ARG A 684 27.73 2.78 14.24
N THR A 685 28.20 3.82 13.55
CA THR A 685 27.57 5.15 13.58
C THR A 685 27.32 5.69 12.19
N CYS A 686 26.40 6.65 12.10
CA CYS A 686 26.25 7.48 10.92
C CYS A 686 26.09 8.94 11.30
N ILE A 687 26.62 9.81 10.44
CA ILE A 687 26.47 11.27 10.52
C ILE A 687 26.02 11.82 9.17
N THR A 688 25.40 12.99 9.21
CA THR A 688 25.04 13.75 8.02
C THR A 688 25.50 15.16 8.17
N LEU A 689 26.23 15.64 7.18
CA LEU A 689 26.75 16.99 7.12
C LEU A 689 25.94 17.82 6.14
N ALA A 690 25.64 19.06 6.52
CA ALA A 690 25.09 20.07 5.63
C ALA A 690 26.06 21.24 5.52
N LYS A 691 26.09 21.88 4.35
CA LYS A 691 26.82 23.13 4.16
C LYS A 691 26.13 24.26 4.95
N GLU A 692 26.92 25.09 5.64
CA GLU A 692 26.44 26.27 6.38
C GLU A 692 25.85 27.37 5.48
#